data_AF-A0A3C1UFW5-F1
#
_entry.id   AF-A0A3C1UFW5-F1
#
_cell.length_a   1.000
_cell.length_b   1.000
_cell.length_c   1.000
_cell.angle_alpha   90.00
_cell.angle_beta   90.00
_cell.angle_gamma   90.00
#
_symmetry.space_group_name_H-M   'P 1'
#
loop_
_entity.id
_entity.type
_entity.pdbx_description
1 polymer ?
#
loop_
_entity_poly.entity_id
_entity_poly.type
_entity_poly.pdbx_seq_one_letter_code
_entity_poly.pdbx_strand_id
1 'polypeptide(L)'
;MQATSEKSPLQVSVPKAAKRAPTLASLKGYYYTTDFGTSVPLSVARRYMVQITPFATDSVEIFNLMGGQRAVKGVYNASTGVIKVKPQVTYVDSKYGSLYCCLVDLDKKAYYSDAEIEFNVSADGNISVGSWGIFVLRGEYKGVQIVSSKSRFYKANAMITDHSLSQTVDSMKVRTYPACYTRESKTQIAVRNFYNCGSEVVMTVDSTGAVYMPHQVLAVSGITKFYNYCITNYTNASDVKLKASGLNGTFAADSITFGAWAMSRSTVRSQIVESLVKSVIKVPDTFAPFTAALGLNGSGTETDPYLVTNAQDLEALANAVNHNASYKDANGNVFTGVYFKQTADIDMASVLNHEPIGVDKVAFNGRYDGQNHTISNLTQDRRDEFNAGLFGSTGENAEVINIKFVNSSVRTSKSRIGTVVGENSGKVSGITVTGGYVGSDAFYNGGIVGINNGTGVVENTAYSGTVEGEGMDGGVVGVNYGTVNLSWSDATINVTAKKGSAGGVCGSSSRATSSINDCYFTGVITDTYGEGEIGGIVGYFYLGTINRCWNGGQVNASFTQAHTGATGGIVGRGIGIKVNDSYNSGIVRSYKSDVVGGLAGKFEMGKAGTTTESDAPEFNGCLNTGMLFCSPSAQNNELAGSFEGDTAIISNTYFDGQVCFNGSTEHSLPTATLASGDAPEGFNASAWALAAGHYPQLAKCAATEKSKLDAVPFTLAAGETVKRLKSAFTVCTDNNVKWQFFNGGKLTSTGHGLKLNGNNVTVTATAAVSDTLTATLGNEFRIYILKVVPDEFDGQGTAASPYLIKTKDDILKIKNAVDVQLYDYTGVYFKLANDIDMGGKTDFFGFSVHGVDYAFNGTLDGDGHAIKNWKVNRSFAADGGYVNDMESAMAGLMIYTGHKSVIKNLNIAADCQIEAGSYVAGVASYNGGRIENCRNYASVKAVKTGAAGVVAYNAEGSAVTGCYNVGTVLTGQSVVGGVVGANFGTVDCCQNDGVVGAAVLTSFESDSTKLENVGGVIGVNNAIVTNSLNQGYVSGGNSVGGVIGYNNYRTTNKQLLSTGVVYSFANLDKLGTVFGSYNASNTVTADCYYDSQLAGKNAGNALAVDGVSKLPTASLVSGEALKGLDAEQWDYVKGQYPVLKAFASEPAAQFNRGNYILFASEGKTDSRFSVRYASEVVVQKGVTFALKNAKNFTLSGTTLNIAAITEVERDTLTFTSGNYTKQYPLFAAPKMLPNGEGTKANPWRIASVA
;
A
#
# COMPACT_ATOMS: atom_id res chain seq x y z
N MET A 1 15.25 -0.05 -8.37
CA MET A 1 16.15 0.82 -7.60
C MET A 1 16.75 0.00 -6.48
N GLN A 2 18.07 -0.19 -6.51
CA GLN A 2 18.83 -1.01 -5.57
C GLN A 2 18.99 -0.30 -4.23
N ALA A 3 18.62 -0.98 -3.14
CA ALA A 3 18.92 -0.56 -1.78
C ALA A 3 20.40 -0.85 -1.48
N THR A 4 21.22 0.18 -1.37
CA THR A 4 22.59 0.08 -0.87
C THR A 4 22.62 0.42 0.62
N SER A 5 22.89 -0.62 1.41
CA SER A 5 23.61 -0.68 2.69
C SER A 5 23.45 0.45 3.72
N GLU A 6 22.96 0.08 4.90
CA GLU A 6 23.78 0.08 6.11
C GLU A 6 23.19 -0.88 7.18
N LYS A 7 24.05 -1.27 8.12
CA LYS A 7 24.02 -2.50 8.94
C LYS A 7 22.69 -2.76 9.68
N SER A 8 22.18 -3.99 9.56
CA SER A 8 21.17 -4.55 10.45
C SER A 8 21.70 -4.64 11.90
N PRO A 9 21.01 -4.08 12.91
CA PRO A 9 21.31 -4.30 14.32
C PRO A 9 20.67 -5.63 14.76
N LEU A 10 21.15 -6.75 14.22
CA LEU A 10 20.84 -8.09 14.72
C LEU A 10 22.13 -8.88 14.96
N GLN A 11 23.10 -8.24 15.60
CA GLN A 11 23.95 -8.95 16.54
C GLN A 11 23.38 -8.67 17.93
N VAL A 12 22.59 -9.61 18.44
CA VAL A 12 22.66 -9.85 19.88
C VAL A 12 24.12 -10.21 20.12
N SER A 13 24.91 -9.24 20.57
CA SER A 13 26.25 -9.53 21.05
C SER A 13 26.06 -10.46 22.24
N VAL A 14 26.22 -11.76 22.00
CA VAL A 14 26.44 -12.72 23.08
C VAL A 14 27.62 -12.16 23.85
N PRO A 15 27.48 -11.87 25.17
CA PRO A 15 28.53 -11.27 25.94
C PRO A 15 29.85 -12.04 25.73
N LYS A 16 30.90 -11.32 25.30
CA LYS A 16 32.27 -11.83 25.34
C LYS A 16 32.68 -11.95 26.82
N ALA A 17 32.31 -13.07 27.43
CA ALA A 17 33.03 -13.63 28.56
C ALA A 17 33.63 -14.96 28.09
N ALA A 18 34.96 -15.04 28.10
CA ALA A 18 35.69 -16.25 27.76
C ALA A 18 35.39 -17.37 28.78
N LYS A 19 34.28 -18.08 28.59
CA LYS A 19 34.09 -19.43 29.11
C LYS A 19 34.59 -20.40 28.03
N ARG A 20 35.53 -21.27 28.41
CA ARG A 20 36.16 -22.28 27.54
C ARG A 20 35.07 -23.02 26.75
N ALA A 21 35.18 -23.07 25.42
CA ALA A 21 34.22 -23.79 24.60
C ALA A 21 34.16 -25.28 25.01
N PRO A 22 33.00 -25.94 24.87
CA PRO A 22 32.83 -27.33 25.31
C PRO A 22 33.82 -28.28 24.62
N THR A 23 34.15 -29.39 25.27
CA THR A 23 34.93 -30.43 24.58
C THR A 23 34.08 -31.11 23.51
N LEU A 24 34.68 -31.59 22.42
CA LEU A 24 33.96 -32.33 21.38
C LEU A 24 33.16 -33.52 21.94
N ALA A 25 33.75 -34.27 22.88
CA ALA A 25 33.09 -35.40 23.54
C ALA A 25 31.81 -34.98 24.27
N SER A 26 31.81 -33.78 24.85
CA SER A 26 30.63 -33.23 25.55
C SER A 26 29.49 -32.83 24.60
N LEU A 27 29.70 -32.78 23.28
CA LEU A 27 28.63 -32.54 22.32
C LEU A 27 27.74 -33.77 22.08
N LYS A 28 28.18 -34.96 22.49
CA LYS A 28 27.38 -36.19 22.33
C LYS A 28 26.05 -36.09 23.10
N GLY A 29 24.94 -36.33 22.41
CA GLY A 29 23.63 -36.37 23.04
C GLY A 29 22.47 -36.02 22.12
N TYR A 30 21.29 -35.88 22.72
CA TYR A 30 20.09 -35.40 22.05
C TYR A 30 19.93 -33.90 22.26
N TYR A 31 19.38 -33.21 21.26
CA TYR A 31 19.10 -31.78 21.34
C TYR A 31 17.70 -31.50 20.84
N TYR A 32 16.95 -30.71 21.61
CA TYR A 32 15.66 -30.17 21.21
C TYR A 32 15.85 -28.93 20.35
N THR A 33 15.21 -28.86 19.20
CA THR A 33 15.37 -27.76 18.24
C THR A 33 14.14 -26.86 18.21
N THR A 34 14.36 -25.54 18.11
CA THR A 34 13.32 -24.54 17.85
C THR A 34 13.72 -23.62 16.70
N ASP A 35 12.80 -23.40 15.76
CA ASP A 35 12.98 -22.51 14.61
C ASP A 35 12.25 -21.17 14.79
N PHE A 36 12.83 -20.07 14.30
CA PHE A 36 12.25 -18.70 14.36
C PHE A 36 12.71 -17.83 13.16
N GLY A 37 11.94 -16.80 12.77
CA GLY A 37 12.29 -15.85 11.69
C GLY A 37 11.14 -15.48 10.73
N THR A 38 11.37 -14.45 9.89
CA THR A 38 10.37 -13.69 9.11
C THR A 38 9.62 -14.44 8.00
N SER A 39 10.00 -15.68 7.67
CA SER A 39 9.34 -16.50 6.63
C SER A 39 8.42 -17.59 7.18
N VAL A 40 8.26 -17.69 8.51
CA VAL A 40 7.50 -18.77 9.13
C VAL A 40 6.47 -18.16 10.08
N PRO A 41 5.15 -18.28 9.79
CA PRO A 41 4.13 -17.99 10.79
C PRO A 41 4.43 -18.84 12.05
N LEU A 42 4.32 -18.28 13.25
CA LEU A 42 4.57 -18.99 14.52
C LEU A 42 3.82 -20.33 14.62
N SER A 43 2.73 -20.50 13.88
CA SER A 43 1.97 -21.76 13.74
C SER A 43 2.68 -22.89 12.98
N VAL A 44 3.86 -22.64 12.38
CA VAL A 44 4.63 -23.59 11.56
C VAL A 44 6.09 -23.76 12.05
N ALA A 45 6.47 -23.11 13.16
CA ALA A 45 7.79 -23.31 13.77
C ALA A 45 8.01 -24.79 14.13
N ARG A 46 8.99 -25.45 13.50
CA ARG A 46 9.23 -26.88 13.72
C ARG A 46 9.95 -27.08 15.03
N ARG A 47 9.52 -28.12 15.76
CA ARG A 47 10.08 -28.55 17.04
C ARG A 47 10.35 -30.04 16.95
N TYR A 48 11.62 -30.43 17.01
CA TYR A 48 12.03 -31.82 16.84
C TYR A 48 13.33 -32.10 17.59
N MET A 49 13.63 -33.39 17.80
CA MET A 49 14.90 -33.82 18.39
C MET A 49 15.93 -34.12 17.30
N VAL A 50 17.16 -33.66 17.51
CA VAL A 50 18.34 -34.06 16.75
C VAL A 50 19.30 -34.82 17.65
N GLN A 51 20.11 -35.69 17.07
CA GLN A 51 21.16 -36.41 17.79
C GLN A 51 22.51 -36.00 17.24
N ILE A 52 23.41 -35.57 18.13
CA ILE A 52 24.79 -35.25 17.78
C ILE A 52 25.71 -36.34 18.30
N THR A 53 26.55 -36.88 17.42
CA THR A 53 27.53 -37.92 17.75
C THR A 53 28.90 -37.55 17.20
N PRO A 54 29.90 -37.30 18.06
CA PRO A 54 31.29 -37.20 17.64
C PRO A 54 31.77 -38.51 17.00
N PHE A 55 32.46 -38.42 15.86
CA PHE A 55 32.99 -39.60 15.16
C PHE A 55 34.48 -39.49 14.78
N ALA A 56 35.09 -38.30 14.88
CA ALA A 56 36.53 -38.08 14.75
C ALA A 56 37.02 -37.05 15.78
N THR A 57 38.31 -36.70 15.75
CA THR A 57 38.94 -35.76 16.71
C THR A 57 38.40 -34.33 16.64
N ASP A 58 37.80 -33.96 15.51
CA ASP A 58 37.26 -32.63 15.22
C ASP A 58 35.91 -32.69 14.50
N SER A 59 35.23 -33.85 14.45
CA SER A 59 34.08 -34.05 13.58
C SER A 59 32.87 -34.67 14.29
N VAL A 60 31.67 -34.20 13.91
CA VAL A 60 30.38 -34.65 14.44
C VAL A 60 29.41 -35.04 13.33
N GLU A 61 28.56 -36.04 13.60
CA GLU A 61 27.36 -36.33 12.84
C GLU A 61 26.15 -35.70 13.55
N ILE A 62 25.32 -34.98 12.81
CA ILE A 62 24.07 -34.38 13.28
C ILE A 62 22.92 -35.08 12.54
N PHE A 63 22.20 -35.94 13.24
CA PHE A 63 21.07 -36.70 12.71
C PHE A 63 19.75 -35.94 12.89
N ASN A 64 18.89 -36.01 11.87
CA ASN A 64 17.51 -35.50 11.85
C ASN A 64 17.35 -33.96 11.78
N LEU A 65 18.31 -33.23 11.19
CA LEU A 65 18.14 -31.80 10.92
C LEU A 65 16.87 -31.52 10.09
N MET A 66 16.04 -30.57 10.53
CA MET A 66 14.72 -30.20 9.98
C MET A 66 13.74 -31.37 9.79
N GLY A 67 13.92 -32.46 10.54
CA GLY A 67 13.14 -33.70 10.39
C GLY A 67 13.59 -34.57 9.21
N GLY A 68 14.82 -34.37 8.69
CA GLY A 68 15.29 -35.01 7.47
C GLY A 68 15.60 -36.51 7.57
N GLN A 69 15.61 -37.11 8.76
CA GLN A 69 15.89 -38.54 8.94
C GLN A 69 17.26 -39.05 8.39
N ARG A 70 18.19 -38.16 8.05
CA ARG A 70 19.60 -38.49 7.73
C ARG A 70 20.58 -37.71 8.60
N ALA A 71 21.80 -38.23 8.70
CA ALA A 71 22.91 -37.55 9.36
C ALA A 71 23.66 -36.67 8.37
N VAL A 72 23.97 -35.44 8.78
CA VAL A 72 24.95 -34.58 8.11
C VAL A 72 26.22 -34.49 8.93
N LYS A 73 27.37 -34.28 8.27
CA LYS A 73 28.68 -34.19 8.93
C LYS A 73 29.11 -32.73 9.08
N GLY A 74 29.68 -32.40 10.23
CA GLY A 74 30.27 -31.08 10.49
C GLY A 74 31.62 -31.17 11.18
N VAL A 75 32.44 -30.13 11.00
CA VAL A 75 33.75 -29.99 11.64
C VAL A 75 33.63 -29.00 12.81
N TYR A 76 33.97 -29.45 14.01
CA TYR A 76 33.95 -28.68 15.24
C TYR A 76 35.32 -28.06 15.54
N ASN A 77 35.37 -26.74 15.65
CA ASN A 77 36.54 -26.02 16.12
C ASN A 77 36.40 -25.70 17.61
N ALA A 78 37.15 -26.42 18.45
CA ALA A 78 37.12 -26.25 19.91
C ALA A 78 37.70 -24.90 20.40
N SER A 79 38.46 -24.17 19.58
CA SER A 79 38.98 -22.84 19.95
C SER A 79 37.93 -21.74 19.75
N THR A 80 37.02 -21.91 18.80
CA THR A 80 35.96 -20.93 18.49
C THR A 80 34.58 -21.37 18.97
N GLY A 81 34.39 -22.65 19.29
CA GLY A 81 33.09 -23.20 19.67
C GLY A 81 32.12 -23.36 18.50
N VAL A 82 32.60 -23.48 17.26
CA VAL A 82 31.74 -23.51 16.06
C VAL A 82 31.79 -24.88 15.38
N ILE A 83 30.62 -25.43 15.02
CA ILE A 83 30.49 -26.57 14.10
C ILE A 83 30.17 -26.03 12.70
N LYS A 84 31.01 -26.33 11.71
CA LYS A 84 30.79 -25.96 10.31
C LYS A 84 30.22 -27.13 9.53
N VAL A 85 29.08 -26.92 8.88
CA VAL A 85 28.38 -27.94 8.09
C VAL A 85 28.29 -27.49 6.63
N LYS A 86 28.91 -28.26 5.73
CA LYS A 86 28.76 -28.05 4.27
C LYS A 86 27.38 -28.49 3.79
N PRO A 87 26.87 -27.94 2.68
CA PRO A 87 25.60 -28.36 2.11
C PRO A 87 25.56 -29.87 1.83
N GLN A 88 24.60 -30.55 2.47
CA GLN A 88 24.48 -32.00 2.48
C GLN A 88 23.02 -32.43 2.41
N VAL A 89 22.78 -33.62 1.85
CA VAL A 89 21.42 -34.16 1.73
C VAL A 89 20.89 -34.50 3.12
N THR A 90 19.83 -33.81 3.53
CA THR A 90 19.14 -34.08 4.79
C THR A 90 18.02 -35.09 4.61
N TYR A 91 17.35 -35.13 3.45
CA TYR A 91 16.22 -36.04 3.15
C TYR A 91 16.12 -36.30 1.64
N VAL A 92 15.46 -37.39 1.24
CA VAL A 92 15.10 -37.66 -0.17
C VAL A 92 13.58 -37.76 -0.26
N ASP A 93 12.98 -36.75 -0.87
CA ASP A 93 11.53 -36.64 -1.07
C ASP A 93 11.11 -37.32 -2.38
N SER A 94 9.94 -37.95 -2.37
CA SER A 94 9.42 -38.69 -3.54
C SER A 94 9.03 -37.78 -4.70
N LYS A 95 8.69 -36.51 -4.44
CA LYS A 95 8.36 -35.50 -5.45
C LYS A 95 9.56 -34.62 -5.81
N TYR A 96 10.27 -34.11 -4.82
CA TYR A 96 11.33 -33.10 -5.01
C TYR A 96 12.75 -33.68 -5.15
N GLY A 97 12.92 -34.98 -4.91
CA GLY A 97 14.23 -35.63 -4.94
C GLY A 97 15.10 -35.27 -3.72
N SER A 98 16.41 -35.13 -3.91
CA SER A 98 17.35 -34.86 -2.80
C SER A 98 17.23 -33.44 -2.28
N LEU A 99 16.97 -33.30 -0.97
CA LEU A 99 16.86 -32.04 -0.26
C LEU A 99 18.15 -31.75 0.51
N TYR A 100 18.72 -30.55 0.33
CA TYR A 100 20.01 -30.16 0.90
C TYR A 100 19.85 -29.07 1.95
N CYS A 101 20.58 -29.16 3.07
CA CYS A 101 20.76 -28.00 3.96
C CYS A 101 21.68 -26.97 3.30
N CYS A 102 21.32 -25.68 3.33
CA CYS A 102 22.10 -24.58 2.75
C CYS A 102 22.08 -23.35 3.67
N LEU A 103 23.13 -22.52 3.58
CA LEU A 103 23.14 -21.19 4.17
C LEU A 103 22.21 -20.25 3.38
N VAL A 104 21.51 -19.35 4.07
CA VAL A 104 20.53 -18.44 3.46
C VAL A 104 20.78 -17.01 3.88
N ASP A 105 20.62 -16.09 2.94
CA ASP A 105 20.49 -14.65 3.17
C ASP A 105 19.03 -14.26 2.93
N LEU A 106 18.26 -14.15 4.03
CA LEU A 106 16.81 -13.89 3.97
C LEU A 106 16.51 -12.50 3.39
N ASP A 107 17.38 -11.53 3.63
CA ASP A 107 17.21 -10.14 3.16
C ASP A 107 17.44 -10.07 1.65
N LYS A 108 18.45 -10.79 1.14
CA LYS A 108 18.71 -10.89 -0.31
C LYS A 108 17.84 -11.92 -1.03
N LYS A 109 17.01 -12.68 -0.31
CA LYS A 109 16.25 -13.83 -0.84
C LYS A 109 17.15 -14.81 -1.62
N ALA A 110 18.33 -15.07 -1.08
CA ALA A 110 19.36 -15.89 -1.72
C ALA A 110 19.78 -17.07 -0.84
N TYR A 111 20.19 -18.19 -1.45
CA TYR A 111 20.83 -19.30 -0.77
C TYR A 111 22.19 -19.58 -1.40
N TYR A 112 23.10 -20.14 -0.60
CA TYR A 112 24.46 -20.46 -1.04
C TYR A 112 24.63 -21.98 -1.06
N SER A 113 24.83 -22.54 -2.26
CA SER A 113 24.94 -23.98 -2.49
C SER A 113 26.32 -24.57 -2.14
N ASP A 114 27.27 -23.73 -1.78
CA ASP A 114 28.68 -24.05 -1.52
C ASP A 114 29.20 -23.47 -0.18
N ALA A 115 28.46 -22.55 0.44
CA ALA A 115 28.84 -21.96 1.73
C ALA A 115 28.46 -22.87 2.91
N GLU A 116 29.28 -22.80 3.97
CA GLU A 116 29.09 -23.56 5.20
C GLU A 116 28.07 -22.88 6.13
N ILE A 117 27.27 -23.69 6.81
CA ILE A 117 26.40 -23.25 7.90
C ILE A 117 27.19 -23.30 9.19
N GLU A 118 27.18 -22.21 9.97
CA GLU A 118 27.87 -22.11 11.26
C GLU A 118 26.89 -22.32 12.43
N PHE A 119 27.13 -23.40 13.18
CA PHE A 119 26.42 -23.76 14.40
C PHE A 119 27.29 -23.38 15.61
N ASN A 120 26.90 -22.32 16.30
CA ASN A 120 27.66 -21.74 17.42
C ASN A 120 27.27 -22.41 18.73
N VAL A 121 28.22 -23.10 19.36
CA VAL A 121 28.03 -23.86 20.60
C VAL A 121 28.39 -22.99 21.81
N SER A 122 27.47 -22.84 22.76
CA SER A 122 27.69 -22.15 24.03
C SER A 122 28.33 -23.06 25.08
N ALA A 123 28.80 -22.48 26.19
CA ALA A 123 29.53 -23.21 27.25
C ALA A 123 28.70 -24.31 27.95
N ASP A 124 27.38 -24.17 27.97
CA ASP A 124 26.41 -25.17 28.47
C ASP A 124 26.07 -26.26 27.43
N GLY A 125 26.66 -26.18 26.24
CA GLY A 125 26.48 -27.11 25.14
C GLY A 125 25.31 -26.79 24.23
N ASN A 126 24.49 -25.76 24.50
CA ASN A 126 23.43 -25.34 23.59
C ASN A 126 24.00 -24.79 22.28
N ILE A 127 23.21 -24.79 21.20
CA ILE A 127 23.68 -24.39 19.86
C ILE A 127 22.76 -23.32 19.28
N SER A 128 23.35 -22.28 18.68
CA SER A 128 22.62 -21.24 17.94
C SER A 128 23.09 -21.19 16.48
N VAL A 129 22.13 -21.00 15.56
CA VAL A 129 22.38 -21.04 14.12
C VAL A 129 21.75 -19.81 13.48
N GLY A 130 22.51 -19.15 12.61
CA GLY A 130 22.02 -18.05 11.77
C GLY A 130 20.99 -18.53 10.73
N SER A 131 20.71 -17.70 9.73
CA SER A 131 19.73 -18.03 8.69
C SER A 131 20.22 -19.20 7.81
N TRP A 132 19.43 -20.26 7.74
CA TRP A 132 19.70 -21.44 6.92
C TRP A 132 18.39 -22.07 6.43
N GLY A 133 18.45 -23.07 5.55
CA GLY A 133 17.24 -23.72 5.04
C GLY A 133 17.48 -25.00 4.26
N ILE A 134 16.38 -25.62 3.81
CA ILE A 134 16.37 -26.85 3.00
C ILE A 134 15.95 -26.53 1.57
N PHE A 135 16.78 -26.89 0.60
CA PHE A 135 16.61 -26.54 -0.81
C PHE A 135 16.80 -27.75 -1.73
N VAL A 136 16.18 -27.68 -2.91
CA VAL A 136 16.45 -28.59 -4.02
C VAL A 136 17.57 -28.00 -4.87
N LEU A 137 18.73 -28.66 -4.94
CA LEU A 137 19.90 -28.13 -5.67
C LEU A 137 20.03 -28.64 -7.11
N ARG A 138 19.28 -29.69 -7.49
CA ARG A 138 19.41 -30.39 -8.79
C ARG A 138 18.05 -30.90 -9.25
N GLY A 139 17.90 -31.15 -10.56
CA GLY A 139 16.68 -31.68 -11.17
C GLY A 139 15.67 -30.59 -11.58
N GLU A 140 14.46 -31.02 -11.97
CA GLU A 140 13.37 -30.14 -12.44
C GLU A 140 12.99 -29.07 -11.42
N TYR A 141 13.02 -29.41 -10.13
CA TYR A 141 12.66 -28.50 -9.04
C TYR A 141 13.85 -27.71 -8.47
N LYS A 142 14.96 -27.58 -9.20
CA LYS A 142 16.15 -26.83 -8.73
C LYS A 142 15.77 -25.40 -8.33
N GLY A 143 16.20 -24.99 -7.14
CA GLY A 143 15.93 -23.67 -6.57
C GLY A 143 14.68 -23.61 -5.69
N VAL A 144 13.87 -24.68 -5.64
CA VAL A 144 12.73 -24.75 -4.72
C VAL A 144 13.23 -24.77 -3.27
N GLN A 145 12.76 -23.79 -2.51
CA GLN A 145 12.91 -23.72 -1.07
C GLN A 145 11.81 -24.53 -0.39
N ILE A 146 12.19 -25.47 0.46
CA ILE A 146 11.24 -26.22 1.29
C ILE A 146 10.93 -25.45 2.57
N VAL A 147 11.96 -24.90 3.21
CA VAL A 147 11.87 -24.13 4.46
C VAL A 147 13.17 -23.36 4.69
N SER A 148 13.09 -22.20 5.35
CA SER A 148 14.24 -21.47 5.89
C SER A 148 13.90 -20.87 7.24
N SER A 149 14.87 -20.83 8.15
CA SER A 149 14.71 -20.31 9.51
C SER A 149 16.06 -19.93 10.12
N LYS A 150 16.01 -19.27 11.28
CA LYS A 150 17.07 -19.32 12.31
C LYS A 150 16.69 -20.43 13.29
N SER A 151 17.67 -21.04 13.96
CA SER A 151 17.40 -22.16 14.87
C SER A 151 18.21 -22.09 16.18
N ARG A 152 17.64 -22.65 17.25
CA ARG A 152 18.30 -22.90 18.54
C ARG A 152 18.16 -24.36 18.94
N PHE A 153 19.25 -25.00 19.36
CA PHE A 153 19.26 -26.38 19.82
C PHE A 153 19.61 -26.42 21.31
N TYR A 154 18.72 -26.98 22.12
CA TYR A 154 18.86 -27.15 23.55
C TYR A 154 19.33 -28.57 23.85
N LYS A 155 20.46 -28.72 24.53
CA LYS A 155 20.97 -30.05 24.88
C LYS A 155 20.06 -30.72 25.91
N ALA A 156 19.62 -31.94 25.63
CA ALA A 156 18.81 -32.72 26.54
C ALA A 156 19.62 -33.06 27.81
N ASN A 157 19.02 -32.75 28.96
CA ASN A 157 19.62 -32.91 30.29
C ASN A 157 18.64 -33.58 31.28
N ALA A 158 17.43 -33.93 30.83
CA ALA A 158 16.39 -34.58 31.61
C ALA A 158 15.82 -35.79 30.85
N MET A 159 15.15 -36.68 31.59
CA MET A 159 14.44 -37.83 31.03
C MET A 159 13.01 -37.83 31.54
N ILE A 160 12.03 -38.01 30.65
CA ILE A 160 10.64 -38.19 31.04
C ILE A 160 10.29 -39.67 30.90
N THR A 161 9.72 -40.26 31.95
CA THR A 161 9.16 -41.61 31.97
C THR A 161 7.64 -41.52 32.11
N ASP A 162 6.94 -41.88 31.04
CA ASP A 162 5.47 -41.95 31.02
C ASP A 162 4.99 -43.37 31.27
N HIS A 163 3.99 -43.53 32.14
CA HIS A 163 3.35 -44.81 32.45
C HIS A 163 1.91 -44.81 31.92
N SER A 164 1.68 -45.57 30.87
CA SER A 164 0.41 -45.64 30.16
C SER A 164 -0.66 -46.44 30.89
N LEU A 165 -1.90 -45.93 30.90
CA LEU A 165 -3.11 -46.65 31.30
C LEU A 165 -3.82 -47.33 30.12
N SER A 166 -3.59 -46.85 28.89
CA SER A 166 -4.37 -47.24 27.71
C SER A 166 -3.58 -48.05 26.66
N GLN A 167 -2.25 -48.16 26.76
CA GLN A 167 -1.44 -48.98 25.85
C GLN A 167 -1.50 -50.48 26.22
N THR A 168 -1.78 -51.33 25.23
CA THR A 168 -1.89 -52.78 25.42
C THR A 168 -0.57 -53.52 25.15
N VAL A 169 0.36 -52.91 24.41
CA VAL A 169 1.69 -53.46 24.12
C VAL A 169 2.63 -53.16 25.29
N ASP A 170 3.25 -54.18 25.89
CA ASP A 170 4.07 -54.04 27.10
C ASP A 170 5.22 -53.04 26.93
N SER A 171 5.88 -52.99 25.76
CA SER A 171 6.93 -52.02 25.46
C SER A 171 6.45 -50.57 25.37
N MET A 172 5.14 -50.33 25.25
CA MET A 172 4.52 -49.00 25.19
C MET A 172 3.86 -48.60 26.51
N LYS A 173 3.75 -49.51 27.48
CA LYS A 173 3.19 -49.22 28.81
C LYS A 173 4.10 -48.32 29.64
N VAL A 174 5.42 -48.40 29.42
CA VAL A 174 6.41 -47.51 30.06
C VAL A 174 7.37 -47.01 28.99
N ARG A 175 7.42 -45.70 28.78
CA ARG A 175 8.30 -45.10 27.77
C ARG A 175 9.16 -44.03 28.40
N THR A 176 10.46 -44.09 28.14
CA THR A 176 11.44 -43.12 28.64
C THR A 176 12.11 -42.43 27.46
N TYR A 177 12.13 -41.09 27.44
CA TYR A 177 12.67 -40.31 26.33
C TYR A 177 13.37 -39.02 26.83
N PRO A 178 14.34 -38.49 26.06
CA PRO A 178 15.08 -37.30 26.44
C PRO A 178 14.22 -36.04 26.37
N ALA A 179 14.43 -35.16 27.33
CA ALA A 179 13.81 -33.84 27.44
C ALA A 179 14.87 -32.79 27.80
N CYS A 180 14.53 -31.52 27.57
CA CYS A 180 15.37 -30.41 28.04
C CYS A 180 14.64 -29.74 29.20
N TYR A 181 15.24 -29.84 30.38
CA TYR A 181 14.82 -29.14 31.58
C TYR A 181 15.56 -27.82 31.70
N THR A 182 14.82 -26.79 32.09
CA THR A 182 15.37 -25.48 32.41
C THR A 182 14.67 -24.92 33.63
N ARG A 183 15.45 -24.60 34.66
CA ARG A 183 15.01 -23.79 35.79
C ARG A 183 15.08 -22.32 35.33
N GLU A 184 13.93 -21.73 35.05
CA GLU A 184 13.85 -20.38 34.48
C GLU A 184 13.90 -19.29 35.55
N SER A 185 13.27 -19.55 36.69
CA SER A 185 13.35 -18.78 37.94
C SER A 185 13.22 -19.73 39.14
N LYS A 186 13.20 -19.24 40.38
CA LYS A 186 12.92 -20.08 41.57
C LYS A 186 11.57 -20.82 41.46
N THR A 187 10.59 -20.16 40.87
CA THR A 187 9.19 -20.59 40.79
C THR A 187 8.82 -21.16 39.43
N GLN A 188 9.57 -20.87 38.35
CA GLN A 188 9.25 -21.33 37.01
C GLN A 188 10.20 -22.40 36.47
N ILE A 189 9.61 -23.43 35.87
CA ILE A 189 10.31 -24.54 35.23
C ILE A 189 9.78 -24.72 33.82
N ALA A 190 10.67 -24.77 32.83
CA ALA A 190 10.33 -25.16 31.47
C ALA A 190 10.87 -26.57 31.17
N VAL A 191 10.03 -27.39 30.54
CA VAL A 191 10.39 -28.72 30.03
C VAL A 191 10.04 -28.80 28.55
N ARG A 192 11.05 -29.05 27.72
CA ARG A 192 10.94 -29.18 26.26
C ARG A 192 10.99 -30.63 25.83
N ASN A 193 10.30 -30.94 24.73
CA ASN A 193 9.99 -32.29 24.26
C ASN A 193 9.06 -33.07 25.20
N PHE A 194 8.11 -32.39 25.83
CA PHE A 194 7.11 -33.04 26.69
C PHE A 194 6.24 -34.01 25.87
N TYR A 195 5.93 -35.19 26.43
CA TYR A 195 5.24 -36.28 25.73
C TYR A 195 5.91 -36.73 24.40
N ASN A 196 7.22 -36.46 24.24
CA ASN A 196 8.01 -36.77 23.05
C ASN A 196 7.41 -36.26 21.73
N CYS A 197 6.62 -35.18 21.80
CA CYS A 197 5.96 -34.57 20.65
C CYS A 197 6.49 -33.16 20.33
N GLY A 198 7.65 -32.82 20.89
CA GLY A 198 8.30 -31.52 20.68
C GLY A 198 7.67 -30.36 21.45
N SER A 199 6.68 -30.60 22.32
CA SER A 199 6.04 -29.55 23.13
C SER A 199 7.01 -28.96 24.14
N GLU A 200 6.91 -27.66 24.35
CA GLU A 200 7.43 -27.00 25.55
C GLU A 200 6.25 -26.83 26.51
N VAL A 201 6.45 -27.23 27.76
CA VAL A 201 5.50 -26.97 28.86
C VAL A 201 6.21 -26.14 29.91
N VAL A 202 5.52 -25.11 30.38
CA VAL A 202 5.98 -24.36 31.55
C VAL A 202 5.10 -24.68 32.74
N MET A 203 5.73 -24.81 33.89
CA MET A 203 5.15 -25.19 35.15
C MET A 203 5.60 -24.21 36.24
N THR A 204 4.74 -24.00 37.23
CA THR A 204 5.10 -23.29 38.45
C THR A 204 5.42 -24.28 39.56
N VAL A 205 6.34 -23.93 40.45
CA VAL A 205 6.64 -24.65 41.68
C VAL A 205 6.62 -23.70 42.87
N ASP A 206 5.99 -24.12 43.96
CA ASP A 206 5.96 -23.35 45.20
C ASP A 206 7.11 -23.66 46.15
N SER A 207 7.15 -22.96 47.28
CA SER A 207 8.16 -23.11 48.33
C SER A 207 8.24 -24.51 48.95
N THR A 208 7.19 -25.32 48.82
CA THR A 208 7.09 -26.66 49.40
C THR A 208 7.36 -27.78 48.39
N GLY A 209 7.47 -27.43 47.11
CA GLY A 209 7.70 -28.36 46.02
C GLY A 209 6.42 -28.81 45.34
N ALA A 210 5.26 -28.20 45.62
CA ALA A 210 4.07 -28.45 44.83
C ALA A 210 4.25 -27.82 43.44
N VAL A 211 3.99 -28.61 42.40
CA VAL A 211 4.13 -28.18 41.01
C VAL A 211 2.75 -28.07 40.37
N TYR A 212 2.52 -26.99 39.62
CA TYR A 212 1.33 -26.83 38.81
C TYR A 212 1.72 -26.68 37.33
N MET A 213 1.18 -27.57 36.50
CA MET A 213 1.23 -27.43 35.04
C MET A 213 -0.12 -26.90 34.55
N PRO A 214 -0.21 -25.69 33.96
CA PRO A 214 -1.45 -25.17 33.43
C PRO A 214 -1.99 -26.07 32.30
N HIS A 215 -3.30 -25.98 32.07
CA HIS A 215 -3.95 -26.61 30.91
C HIS A 215 -3.51 -25.86 29.64
N GLN A 216 -2.64 -26.46 28.86
CA GLN A 216 -1.95 -25.83 27.73
C GLN A 216 -1.91 -26.75 26.51
N VAL A 217 -1.63 -26.17 25.35
CA VAL A 217 -1.51 -26.91 24.09
C VAL A 217 -0.21 -27.69 24.11
N LEU A 218 -0.29 -29.01 23.92
CA LEU A 218 0.87 -29.85 23.72
C LEU A 218 1.19 -30.00 22.22
N ALA A 219 0.20 -30.36 21.40
CA ALA A 219 0.42 -30.61 19.98
C ALA A 219 -0.64 -29.95 19.09
N VAL A 220 -0.29 -29.70 17.84
CA VAL A 220 -1.19 -29.18 16.80
C VAL A 220 -1.09 -30.08 15.56
N SER A 221 -2.23 -30.49 15.02
CA SER A 221 -2.32 -31.23 13.75
C SER A 221 -3.39 -30.58 12.86
N GLY A 222 -2.93 -29.89 11.80
CA GLY A 222 -3.79 -28.99 11.03
C GLY A 222 -4.36 -27.87 11.93
N ILE A 223 -5.69 -27.74 11.96
CA ILE A 223 -6.40 -26.80 12.85
C ILE A 223 -6.71 -27.38 14.24
N THR A 224 -6.39 -28.66 14.47
CA THR A 224 -6.75 -29.37 15.70
C THR A 224 -5.68 -29.21 16.77
N LYS A 225 -6.08 -28.83 17.99
CA LYS A 225 -5.19 -28.69 19.16
C LYS A 225 -5.39 -29.86 20.13
N PHE A 226 -4.30 -30.31 20.74
CA PHE A 226 -4.28 -31.34 21.77
C PHE A 226 -3.77 -30.75 23.08
N TYR A 227 -4.47 -31.02 24.18
CA TYR A 227 -4.20 -30.45 25.50
C TYR A 227 -3.90 -31.53 26.53
N ASN A 228 -3.23 -31.15 27.62
CA ASN A 228 -3.15 -31.95 28.84
C ASN A 228 -4.44 -31.83 29.65
N TYR A 229 -5.10 -32.96 29.93
CA TYR A 229 -6.28 -33.03 30.79
C TYR A 229 -5.99 -33.82 32.06
N CYS A 230 -6.48 -33.34 33.20
CA CYS A 230 -6.46 -34.11 34.43
C CYS A 230 -7.49 -35.25 34.36
N ILE A 231 -7.11 -36.47 34.76
CA ILE A 231 -8.02 -37.62 34.86
C ILE A 231 -8.65 -37.61 36.27
N THR A 232 -9.97 -37.49 36.35
CA THR A 232 -10.70 -37.51 37.64
C THR A 232 -11.31 -38.86 37.95
N ASN A 233 -11.53 -39.71 36.94
CA ASN A 233 -11.92 -41.10 37.11
C ASN A 233 -11.43 -41.92 35.92
N TYR A 234 -10.96 -43.14 36.17
CA TYR A 234 -10.55 -44.10 35.15
C TYR A 234 -10.96 -45.51 35.56
N THR A 235 -11.84 -46.14 34.79
CA THR A 235 -12.22 -47.55 34.99
C THR A 235 -11.56 -48.45 33.94
N ASN A 236 -11.63 -48.04 32.67
CA ASN A 236 -10.98 -48.69 31.52
C ASN A 236 -10.84 -47.67 30.37
N ALA A 237 -10.22 -48.06 29.25
CA ALA A 237 -9.94 -47.16 28.12
C ALA A 237 -11.19 -46.49 27.51
N SER A 238 -12.38 -47.07 27.68
CA SER A 238 -13.65 -46.54 27.19
C SER A 238 -14.43 -45.73 28.23
N ASP A 239 -14.01 -45.73 29.50
CA ASP A 239 -14.65 -45.01 30.61
C ASP A 239 -13.61 -44.19 31.40
N VAL A 240 -13.30 -43.02 30.85
CA VAL A 240 -12.34 -42.04 31.39
C VAL A 240 -13.02 -40.68 31.52
N LYS A 241 -12.94 -40.07 32.71
CA LYS A 241 -13.44 -38.70 32.95
C LYS A 241 -12.28 -37.70 32.96
N LEU A 242 -12.35 -36.74 32.03
CA LEU A 242 -11.36 -35.69 31.87
C LEU A 242 -11.86 -34.35 32.41
N LYS A 243 -11.00 -33.65 33.16
CA LYS A 243 -11.21 -32.28 33.61
C LYS A 243 -10.21 -31.36 32.91
N ALA A 244 -10.71 -30.27 32.33
CA ALA A 244 -9.90 -29.21 31.74
C ALA A 244 -9.27 -28.31 32.83
N SER A 245 -8.67 -28.94 33.84
CA SER A 245 -7.84 -28.29 34.85
C SER A 245 -6.39 -28.68 34.60
N GLY A 246 -5.47 -27.78 34.91
CA GLY A 246 -4.05 -28.09 34.93
C GLY A 246 -3.71 -29.31 35.81
N LEU A 247 -2.47 -29.80 35.70
CA LEU A 247 -1.97 -30.95 36.42
C LEU A 247 -1.25 -30.50 37.69
N ASN A 248 -1.62 -31.11 38.82
CA ASN A 248 -0.87 -30.97 40.06
C ASN A 248 0.20 -32.06 40.11
N GLY A 249 1.39 -31.68 40.54
CA GLY A 249 2.53 -32.57 40.72
C GLY A 249 3.36 -32.18 41.94
N THR A 250 4.46 -32.88 42.13
CA THR A 250 5.40 -32.63 43.22
C THR A 250 6.83 -32.72 42.70
N PHE A 251 7.65 -31.74 43.05
CA PHE A 251 9.09 -31.75 42.88
C PHE A 251 9.73 -32.13 44.21
N ALA A 252 10.29 -33.34 44.26
CA ALA A 252 11.02 -33.83 45.42
C ALA A 252 12.33 -34.47 44.96
N ALA A 253 13.41 -34.23 45.70
CA ALA A 253 14.77 -34.60 45.29
C ALA A 253 15.02 -34.13 43.85
N ASP A 254 15.32 -35.04 42.92
CA ASP A 254 15.66 -34.74 41.52
C ASP A 254 14.57 -35.14 40.52
N SER A 255 13.32 -35.19 40.98
CA SER A 255 12.19 -35.69 40.17
C SER A 255 10.93 -34.84 40.33
N ILE A 256 10.29 -34.51 39.20
CA ILE A 256 8.95 -33.90 39.15
C ILE A 256 7.96 -35.00 38.76
N THR A 257 6.95 -35.24 39.60
CA THR A 257 5.97 -36.31 39.39
C THR A 257 4.57 -35.75 39.24
N PHE A 258 3.87 -36.13 38.18
CA PHE A 258 2.45 -35.86 37.97
C PHE A 258 1.63 -37.15 38.14
N GLY A 259 0.43 -37.01 38.70
CA GLY A 259 -0.57 -38.09 38.80
C GLY A 259 -1.22 -38.41 37.45
N ALA A 260 -2.41 -39.03 37.48
CA ALA A 260 -3.09 -39.47 36.27
C ALA A 260 -3.55 -38.30 35.38
N TRP A 261 -3.21 -38.35 34.09
CA TRP A 261 -3.57 -37.32 33.10
C TRP A 261 -3.69 -37.92 31.69
N ALA A 262 -4.35 -37.21 30.78
CA ALA A 262 -4.51 -37.65 29.39
C ALA A 262 -4.17 -36.54 28.40
N MET A 263 -3.61 -36.90 27.25
CA MET A 263 -3.58 -36.03 26.08
C MET A 263 -4.86 -36.25 25.27
N SER A 264 -5.65 -35.21 25.05
CA SER A 264 -6.90 -35.32 24.30
C SER A 264 -7.16 -34.11 23.40
N ARG A 265 -8.03 -34.32 22.40
CA ARG A 265 -8.43 -33.33 21.40
C ARG A 265 -9.30 -32.22 22.01
N SER A 266 -9.09 -30.98 21.59
CA SER A 266 -9.83 -29.81 22.09
C SER A 266 -11.34 -29.83 21.81
N THR A 267 -11.76 -30.30 20.62
CA THR A 267 -13.15 -30.25 20.15
C THR A 267 -13.98 -31.46 20.55
N VAL A 268 -13.35 -32.61 20.79
CA VAL A 268 -14.01 -33.87 21.15
C VAL A 268 -13.16 -34.56 22.22
N ARG A 269 -13.42 -34.24 23.49
CA ARG A 269 -12.60 -34.71 24.63
C ARG A 269 -12.57 -36.23 24.80
N SER A 270 -13.52 -36.96 24.22
CA SER A 270 -13.53 -38.43 24.18
C SER A 270 -12.52 -39.03 23.19
N GLN A 271 -11.97 -38.24 22.26
CA GLN A 271 -10.89 -38.66 21.36
C GLN A 271 -9.54 -38.51 22.07
N ILE A 272 -9.29 -39.38 23.03
CA ILE A 272 -8.07 -39.44 23.82
C ILE A 272 -6.93 -40.01 22.96
N VAL A 273 -5.80 -39.32 22.91
CA VAL A 273 -4.56 -39.82 22.29
C VAL A 273 -3.98 -40.90 23.19
N GLU A 274 -3.84 -40.59 24.48
CA GLU A 274 -3.39 -41.55 25.49
C GLU A 274 -3.76 -41.09 26.91
N SER A 275 -4.05 -42.04 27.79
CA SER A 275 -4.22 -41.84 29.22
C SER A 275 -2.99 -42.37 29.95
N LEU A 276 -2.43 -41.61 30.89
CA LEU A 276 -1.27 -41.97 31.69
C LEU A 276 -1.66 -42.04 33.18
N VAL A 277 -1.13 -43.02 33.92
CA VAL A 277 -1.31 -43.13 35.38
C VAL A 277 -0.37 -42.20 36.13
N LYS A 278 0.82 -42.00 35.58
CA LYS A 278 1.82 -41.06 36.10
C LYS A 278 2.84 -40.71 35.02
N SER A 279 3.42 -39.52 35.16
CA SER A 279 4.61 -39.10 34.42
C SER A 279 5.67 -38.65 35.42
N VAL A 280 6.90 -39.12 35.25
CA VAL A 280 8.06 -38.76 36.08
C VAL A 280 9.10 -38.07 35.22
N ILE A 281 9.44 -36.84 35.56
CA ILE A 281 10.51 -36.08 34.91
C ILE A 281 11.73 -36.14 35.83
N LYS A 282 12.76 -36.90 35.42
CA LYS A 282 14.05 -36.91 36.07
C LYS A 282 14.85 -35.72 35.58
N VAL A 283 15.19 -34.80 36.48
CA VAL A 283 15.85 -33.54 36.15
C VAL A 283 17.23 -33.47 36.82
N PRO A 284 18.16 -32.65 36.31
CA PRO A 284 19.49 -32.51 36.91
C PRO A 284 19.50 -31.65 38.18
N ASP A 285 18.40 -30.93 38.46
CA ASP A 285 18.24 -30.07 39.62
C ASP A 285 17.67 -30.84 40.83
N THR A 286 18.12 -30.51 42.04
CA THR A 286 17.55 -31.05 43.29
C THR A 286 16.67 -29.99 43.93
N PHE A 287 15.41 -30.31 44.19
CA PHE A 287 14.50 -29.40 44.86
C PHE A 287 14.98 -29.07 46.27
N ALA A 288 15.18 -27.78 46.51
CA ALA A 288 15.40 -27.20 47.83
C ALA A 288 14.23 -26.26 48.15
N PRO A 289 13.53 -26.43 49.29
CA PRO A 289 12.53 -25.48 49.74
C PRO A 289 13.08 -24.06 49.81
N PHE A 290 12.26 -23.07 49.46
CA PHE A 290 12.64 -21.66 49.48
C PHE A 290 11.62 -20.81 50.24
N THR A 291 12.01 -19.63 50.70
CA THR A 291 11.12 -18.73 51.46
C THR A 291 10.57 -17.60 50.58
N ALA A 292 9.31 -17.22 50.82
CA ALA A 292 8.69 -16.01 50.27
C ALA A 292 8.79 -14.80 51.23
N ALA A 293 9.43 -14.95 52.39
CA ALA A 293 9.77 -13.81 53.23
C ALA A 293 10.88 -12.97 52.57
N LEU A 294 10.78 -11.65 52.68
CA LEU A 294 11.80 -10.74 52.18
C LEU A 294 13.01 -10.76 53.11
N GLY A 295 14.17 -11.15 52.59
CA GLY A 295 15.42 -11.33 53.34
C GLY A 295 16.51 -10.34 52.94
N LEU A 296 16.18 -9.06 52.80
CA LEU A 296 17.13 -7.99 52.44
C LEU A 296 17.67 -7.26 53.68
N ASN A 297 18.85 -6.66 53.55
CA ASN A 297 19.42 -5.81 54.60
C ASN A 297 18.64 -4.48 54.69
N GLY A 298 18.46 -3.95 55.90
CA GLY A 298 17.65 -2.76 56.17
C GLY A 298 16.26 -3.11 56.74
N SER A 299 15.52 -2.10 57.21
CA SER A 299 14.18 -2.26 57.78
C SER A 299 13.05 -1.82 56.84
N GLY A 300 13.39 -1.27 55.67
CA GLY A 300 12.43 -0.79 54.69
C GLY A 300 11.83 0.58 55.00
N THR A 301 12.44 1.34 55.92
CA THR A 301 12.05 2.72 56.22
C THR A 301 12.80 3.71 55.34
N GLU A 302 12.36 4.97 55.27
CA GLU A 302 13.04 5.99 54.46
C GLU A 302 14.51 6.19 54.86
N THR A 303 14.80 6.18 56.17
CA THR A 303 16.16 6.35 56.69
C THR A 303 17.00 5.06 56.70
N ASP A 304 16.35 3.90 56.57
CA ASP A 304 16.98 2.58 56.55
C ASP A 304 16.25 1.66 55.55
N PRO A 305 16.43 1.92 54.23
CA PRO A 305 15.72 1.21 53.18
C PRO A 305 16.25 -0.21 53.00
N TYR A 306 15.43 -1.10 52.44
CA TYR A 306 15.90 -2.40 52.01
C TYR A 306 16.94 -2.26 50.88
N LEU A 307 18.12 -2.82 51.07
CA LEU A 307 19.23 -2.70 50.13
C LEU A 307 19.17 -3.79 49.07
N VAL A 308 19.22 -3.37 47.80
CA VAL A 308 19.25 -4.24 46.62
C VAL A 308 20.63 -4.13 45.98
N THR A 309 21.38 -5.23 45.98
CA THR A 309 22.81 -5.27 45.61
C THR A 309 23.10 -6.14 44.39
N ASN A 310 22.20 -7.08 44.06
CA ASN A 310 22.42 -8.08 43.03
C ASN A 310 21.09 -8.60 42.45
N ALA A 311 21.17 -9.46 41.42
CA ALA A 311 20.00 -9.99 40.73
C ALA A 311 19.11 -10.87 41.63
N GLN A 312 19.69 -11.56 42.59
CA GLN A 312 19.00 -12.47 43.50
C GLN A 312 18.19 -11.70 44.55
N ASP A 313 18.59 -10.48 44.89
CA ASP A 313 17.80 -9.55 45.70
C ASP A 313 16.53 -9.11 44.96
N LEU A 314 16.61 -8.84 43.66
CA LEU A 314 15.46 -8.57 42.80
C LEU A 314 14.52 -9.78 42.70
N GLU A 315 15.07 -10.99 42.52
CA GLU A 315 14.28 -12.23 42.54
C GLU A 315 13.62 -12.47 43.91
N ALA A 316 14.29 -12.11 45.02
CA ALA A 316 13.72 -12.21 46.36
C ALA A 316 12.58 -11.20 46.55
N LEU A 317 12.71 -9.98 46.02
CA LEU A 317 11.65 -8.98 46.02
C LEU A 317 10.44 -9.44 45.19
N ALA A 318 10.66 -9.93 43.97
CA ALA A 318 9.59 -10.48 43.13
C ALA A 318 8.85 -11.62 43.85
N ASN A 319 9.60 -12.56 44.44
CA ASN A 319 9.02 -13.67 45.17
C ASN A 319 8.21 -13.21 46.40
N ALA A 320 8.70 -12.22 47.15
CA ALA A 320 7.99 -11.66 48.29
C ALA A 320 6.69 -10.95 47.87
N VAL A 321 6.72 -10.18 46.78
CA VAL A 321 5.52 -9.50 46.28
C VAL A 321 4.48 -10.50 45.79
N ASN A 322 4.89 -11.46 44.96
CA ASN A 322 3.92 -12.34 44.27
C ASN A 322 3.39 -13.46 45.18
N HIS A 323 4.24 -14.01 46.05
CA HIS A 323 3.95 -15.29 46.72
C HIS A 323 3.81 -15.20 48.24
N ASN A 324 3.98 -14.01 48.85
CA ASN A 324 3.75 -13.83 50.28
C ASN A 324 2.49 -13.02 50.58
N ALA A 325 1.43 -13.74 50.93
CA ALA A 325 0.14 -13.15 51.27
C ALA A 325 0.19 -12.19 52.48
N SER A 326 1.19 -12.26 53.36
CA SER A 326 1.27 -11.40 54.55
C SER A 326 1.62 -9.95 54.24
N TYR A 327 2.21 -9.66 53.07
CA TYR A 327 2.55 -8.29 52.67
C TYR A 327 1.44 -7.60 51.87
N LYS A 328 0.39 -8.34 51.51
CA LYS A 328 -0.71 -7.86 50.67
C LYS A 328 -1.78 -7.17 51.52
N ASP A 329 -2.14 -5.95 51.15
CA ASP A 329 -3.26 -5.23 51.76
C ASP A 329 -4.61 -5.64 51.16
N ALA A 330 -5.71 -5.04 51.67
CA ALA A 330 -7.07 -5.35 51.22
C ALA A 330 -7.33 -5.06 49.73
N ASN A 331 -6.51 -4.22 49.10
CA ASN A 331 -6.63 -3.82 47.70
C ASN A 331 -5.68 -4.61 46.78
N GLY A 332 -4.89 -5.53 47.34
CA GLY A 332 -3.90 -6.28 46.57
C GLY A 332 -2.56 -5.57 46.41
N ASN A 333 -2.36 -4.42 47.06
CA ASN A 333 -1.08 -3.71 47.03
C ASN A 333 -0.11 -4.32 48.04
N VAL A 334 1.17 -4.27 47.71
CA VAL A 334 2.25 -4.81 48.54
C VAL A 334 3.30 -3.74 48.78
N PHE A 335 3.82 -3.67 50.01
CA PHE A 335 4.90 -2.76 50.40
C PHE A 335 4.54 -1.26 50.35
N THR A 336 3.28 -0.89 50.58
CA THR A 336 2.86 0.50 50.75
C THR A 336 3.69 1.20 51.84
N GLY A 337 4.37 2.29 51.48
CA GLY A 337 5.22 3.07 52.42
C GLY A 337 6.57 2.42 52.75
N VAL A 338 7.00 1.40 52.01
CA VAL A 338 8.29 0.72 52.21
C VAL A 338 9.30 1.16 51.15
N TYR A 339 10.56 1.30 51.57
CA TYR A 339 11.65 1.87 50.78
C TYR A 339 12.69 0.82 50.40
N PHE A 340 13.09 0.82 49.14
CA PHE A 340 14.11 -0.02 48.54
C PHE A 340 15.16 0.86 47.86
N LYS A 341 16.43 0.52 48.03
CA LYS A 341 17.56 1.26 47.50
C LYS A 341 18.53 0.32 46.79
N GLN A 342 18.74 0.55 45.49
CA GLN A 342 19.82 -0.11 44.75
C GLN A 342 21.17 0.52 45.15
N THR A 343 22.16 -0.33 45.40
CA THR A 343 23.48 0.08 45.90
C THR A 343 24.64 -0.34 45.01
N ALA A 344 24.35 -1.04 43.92
CA ALA A 344 25.32 -1.49 42.93
C ALA A 344 24.65 -1.65 41.55
N ASP A 345 25.47 -1.69 40.50
CA ASP A 345 24.99 -2.15 39.19
C ASP A 345 24.66 -3.65 39.25
N ILE A 346 23.53 -4.04 38.67
CA ILE A 346 23.00 -5.40 38.72
C ILE A 346 23.06 -6.00 37.31
N ASP A 347 23.75 -7.13 37.17
CA ASP A 347 23.72 -7.94 35.96
C ASP A 347 22.72 -9.09 36.11
N MET A 348 21.64 -9.04 35.33
CA MET A 348 20.59 -10.06 35.31
C MET A 348 20.96 -11.29 34.46
N ALA A 349 22.16 -11.38 33.87
CA ALA A 349 22.54 -12.51 33.01
C ALA A 349 22.49 -13.89 33.70
N SER A 350 22.52 -13.94 35.04
CA SER A 350 22.32 -15.19 35.80
C SER A 350 20.85 -15.59 35.97
N VAL A 351 19.92 -14.69 35.70
CA VAL A 351 18.47 -14.91 35.75
C VAL A 351 17.99 -15.17 34.32
N LEU A 352 17.59 -16.40 34.04
CA LEU A 352 17.29 -16.82 32.68
C LEU A 352 15.96 -16.23 32.17
N ASN A 353 14.97 -16.14 33.06
CA ASN A 353 13.68 -15.52 32.80
C ASN A 353 13.16 -14.88 34.10
N HIS A 354 13.15 -13.56 34.17
CA HIS A 354 12.70 -12.83 35.35
C HIS A 354 11.18 -12.96 35.54
N GLU A 355 10.74 -13.29 36.77
CA GLU A 355 9.34 -13.16 37.16
C GLU A 355 9.08 -11.72 37.62
N PRO A 356 8.15 -10.96 37.00
CA PRO A 356 7.95 -9.56 37.34
C PRO A 356 7.58 -9.34 38.80
N ILE A 357 8.03 -8.22 39.35
CA ILE A 357 7.61 -7.75 40.66
C ILE A 357 6.17 -7.22 40.56
N GLY A 358 5.21 -7.97 41.09
CA GLY A 358 3.77 -7.65 41.05
C GLY A 358 3.06 -8.21 39.82
N VAL A 359 2.46 -9.39 39.95
CA VAL A 359 1.61 -10.03 38.92
C VAL A 359 0.30 -10.55 39.53
N ASP A 360 -0.64 -11.05 38.71
CA ASP A 360 -1.88 -11.71 39.18
C ASP A 360 -2.71 -10.93 40.21
N LYS A 361 -3.06 -9.68 39.85
CA LYS A 361 -3.80 -8.72 40.71
C LYS A 361 -3.04 -8.34 41.99
N VAL A 362 -1.71 -8.45 41.96
CA VAL A 362 -0.82 -7.91 42.98
C VAL A 362 -0.05 -6.75 42.39
N ALA A 363 -0.02 -5.63 43.10
CA ALA A 363 0.71 -4.44 42.68
C ALA A 363 1.81 -4.11 43.68
N PHE A 364 3.02 -3.84 43.17
CA PHE A 364 4.06 -3.24 43.98
C PHE A 364 3.69 -1.79 44.30
N ASN A 365 3.73 -1.41 45.57
CA ASN A 365 3.28 -0.09 46.04
C ASN A 365 4.31 0.59 46.96
N GLY A 366 5.57 0.16 46.89
CA GLY A 366 6.69 0.76 47.60
C GLY A 366 7.48 1.75 46.74
N ARG A 367 8.55 2.30 47.31
CA ARG A 367 9.53 3.15 46.62
C ARG A 367 10.78 2.35 46.30
N TYR A 368 11.07 2.12 45.03
CA TYR A 368 12.32 1.57 44.53
C TYR A 368 13.17 2.68 43.90
N ASP A 369 14.28 3.04 44.56
CA ASP A 369 15.25 4.00 44.05
C ASP A 369 16.51 3.29 43.53
N GLY A 370 16.71 3.34 42.21
CA GLY A 370 17.87 2.78 41.52
C GLY A 370 19.17 3.56 41.73
N GLN A 371 19.13 4.78 42.26
CA GLN A 371 20.31 5.62 42.52
C GLN A 371 21.21 5.81 41.28
N ASN A 372 20.63 5.79 40.09
CA ASN A 372 21.28 5.85 38.77
C ASN A 372 22.19 4.65 38.44
N HIS A 373 22.09 3.56 39.20
CA HIS A 373 22.74 2.30 38.88
C HIS A 373 22.10 1.61 37.68
N THR A 374 22.88 0.72 37.08
CA THR A 374 22.49 -0.03 35.89
C THR A 374 21.86 -1.37 36.25
N ILE A 375 20.81 -1.78 35.55
CA ILE A 375 20.32 -3.15 35.45
C ILE A 375 20.59 -3.64 34.02
N SER A 376 21.53 -4.56 33.87
CA SER A 376 21.94 -5.08 32.55
C SER A 376 21.32 -6.45 32.27
N ASN A 377 21.08 -6.76 30.99
CA ASN A 377 20.73 -8.09 30.49
C ASN A 377 19.43 -8.68 31.08
N LEU A 378 18.47 -7.82 31.47
CA LEU A 378 17.15 -8.26 31.90
C LEU A 378 16.49 -9.05 30.78
N THR A 379 16.25 -10.35 31.01
CA THR A 379 15.57 -11.22 30.05
C THR A 379 14.26 -11.70 30.62
N GLN A 380 13.19 -11.54 29.84
CA GLN A 380 11.85 -11.95 30.24
C GLN A 380 11.02 -12.41 29.05
N ASP A 381 10.35 -13.56 29.20
CA ASP A 381 9.31 -14.08 28.31
C ASP A 381 8.14 -14.59 29.14
N ARG A 382 7.04 -13.82 29.15
CA ARG A 382 5.80 -14.15 29.88
C ARG A 382 4.89 -15.10 29.11
N ARG A 383 5.22 -15.46 27.88
CA ARG A 383 4.41 -16.35 27.04
C ARG A 383 2.96 -15.86 27.02
N ASP A 384 1.97 -16.68 27.41
CA ASP A 384 0.54 -16.30 27.37
C ASP A 384 0.04 -15.48 28.58
N GLU A 385 0.92 -14.75 29.27
CA GLU A 385 0.59 -13.94 30.45
C GLU A 385 0.78 -12.42 30.25
N PHE A 386 -0.10 -11.64 30.86
CA PHE A 386 -0.04 -10.17 30.88
C PHE A 386 1.10 -9.63 31.79
N ASN A 387 1.28 -8.31 31.78
CA ASN A 387 2.10 -7.55 32.74
C ASN A 387 3.58 -7.97 32.71
N ALA A 388 4.26 -7.54 31.65
CA ALA A 388 5.67 -7.83 31.43
C ALA A 388 6.56 -6.59 31.67
N GLY A 389 7.75 -6.79 32.25
CA GLY A 389 8.67 -5.77 32.74
C GLY A 389 9.32 -6.18 34.06
N LEU A 390 10.34 -5.42 34.51
CA LEU A 390 10.92 -5.62 35.85
C LEU A 390 9.83 -5.61 36.93
N PHE A 391 8.88 -4.67 36.81
CA PHE A 391 7.64 -4.65 37.58
C PHE A 391 6.48 -5.03 36.66
N GLY A 392 5.62 -5.94 37.10
CA GLY A 392 4.43 -6.30 36.33
C GLY A 392 3.35 -5.24 36.48
N SER A 393 3.07 -4.83 37.72
CA SER A 393 2.09 -3.79 38.05
C SER A 393 2.51 -2.97 39.26
N THR A 394 2.26 -1.66 39.21
CA THR A 394 2.48 -0.73 40.33
C THR A 394 1.18 -0.07 40.80
N GLY A 395 1.07 0.11 42.11
CA GLY A 395 -0.04 0.82 42.75
C GLY A 395 0.16 2.34 42.76
N GLU A 396 -0.85 3.09 43.20
CA GLU A 396 -0.87 4.57 43.15
C GLU A 396 0.23 5.24 43.98
N ASN A 397 0.73 4.59 45.04
CA ASN A 397 1.79 5.12 45.89
C ASN A 397 3.18 4.59 45.50
N ALA A 398 3.27 3.77 44.45
CA ALA A 398 4.52 3.22 44.00
C ALA A 398 5.42 4.29 43.38
N GLU A 399 6.71 4.21 43.63
CA GLU A 399 7.71 5.03 42.96
C GLU A 399 8.84 4.13 42.46
N VAL A 400 9.07 4.11 41.14
CA VAL A 400 10.18 3.39 40.51
C VAL A 400 11.06 4.42 39.81
N ILE A 401 12.22 4.71 40.40
CA ILE A 401 12.99 5.90 40.02
C ILE A 401 14.49 5.65 39.83
N ASN A 402 15.13 6.46 38.99
CA ASN A 402 16.59 6.57 38.84
C ASN A 402 17.29 5.25 38.44
N ILE A 403 16.84 4.58 37.38
CA ILE A 403 17.41 3.30 36.93
C ILE A 403 17.86 3.40 35.47
N LYS A 404 19.04 2.85 35.18
CA LYS A 404 19.51 2.65 33.80
C LYS A 404 19.34 1.20 33.41
N PHE A 405 18.72 0.91 32.27
CA PHE A 405 18.65 -0.42 31.69
C PHE A 405 19.55 -0.52 30.47
N VAL A 406 20.29 -1.62 30.39
CA VAL A 406 21.17 -1.93 29.25
C VAL A 406 20.85 -3.33 28.75
N ASN A 407 20.57 -3.46 27.45
CA ASN A 407 20.33 -4.74 26.78
C ASN A 407 19.16 -5.55 27.41
N SER A 408 18.04 -4.90 27.70
CA SER A 408 16.82 -5.58 28.14
C SER A 408 16.12 -6.29 26.96
N SER A 409 15.52 -7.44 27.20
CA SER A 409 14.66 -8.15 26.25
C SER A 409 13.43 -8.67 26.97
N VAL A 410 12.30 -7.97 26.80
CA VAL A 410 11.01 -8.30 27.41
C VAL A 410 10.03 -8.74 26.32
N ARG A 411 9.35 -9.87 26.54
CA ARG A 411 8.43 -10.48 25.58
C ARG A 411 7.19 -11.08 26.22
N THR A 412 6.08 -11.10 25.48
CA THR A 412 4.84 -11.81 25.83
C THR A 412 4.00 -12.03 24.57
N SER A 413 3.12 -13.04 24.54
CA SER A 413 2.07 -13.15 23.52
C SER A 413 0.75 -12.47 23.93
N LYS A 414 0.75 -11.77 25.08
CA LYS A 414 -0.36 -10.95 25.60
C LYS A 414 0.02 -9.46 25.61
N SER A 415 -0.73 -8.66 26.36
CA SER A 415 -0.57 -7.20 26.43
C SER A 415 0.04 -6.71 27.74
N ARG A 416 0.26 -5.40 27.83
CA ARG A 416 0.77 -4.66 29.00
C ARG A 416 2.24 -4.97 29.26
N ILE A 417 3.07 -4.49 28.34
CA ILE A 417 4.51 -4.75 28.36
C ILE A 417 5.29 -3.44 28.34
N GLY A 418 6.24 -3.33 29.25
CA GLY A 418 7.29 -2.32 29.23
C GLY A 418 8.59 -2.87 29.79
N THR A 419 9.73 -2.27 29.46
CA THR A 419 11.01 -2.71 30.07
C THR A 419 10.95 -2.59 31.59
N VAL A 420 10.32 -1.52 32.10
CA VAL A 420 10.28 -1.20 33.52
C VAL A 420 8.98 -1.64 34.16
N VAL A 421 7.83 -1.23 33.60
CA VAL A 421 6.52 -1.53 34.19
C VAL A 421 5.53 -2.00 33.12
N GLY A 422 4.83 -3.11 33.37
CA GLY A 422 3.72 -3.54 32.52
C GLY A 422 2.51 -2.61 32.63
N GLU A 423 2.03 -2.39 33.87
CA GLU A 423 0.90 -1.50 34.20
C GLU A 423 1.25 -0.55 35.36
N ASN A 424 1.34 0.75 35.08
CA ASN A 424 1.70 1.78 36.05
C ASN A 424 0.49 2.57 36.56
N SER A 425 0.32 2.65 37.88
CA SER A 425 -0.63 3.59 38.51
C SER A 425 0.05 4.62 39.41
N GLY A 426 1.36 4.48 39.66
CA GLY A 426 2.17 5.38 40.47
C GLY A 426 3.14 6.20 39.63
N LYS A 427 4.36 6.42 40.14
CA LYS A 427 5.39 7.23 39.48
C LYS A 427 6.53 6.38 38.92
N VAL A 428 6.86 6.60 37.65
CA VAL A 428 8.06 6.08 36.98
C VAL A 428 8.90 7.26 36.52
N SER A 429 10.13 7.40 37.03
CA SER A 429 10.94 8.60 36.75
C SER A 429 12.45 8.39 36.69
N GLY A 430 13.16 9.20 35.90
CA GLY A 430 14.63 9.12 35.83
C GLY A 430 15.11 7.79 35.25
N ILE A 431 14.41 7.30 34.22
CA ILE A 431 14.69 6.01 33.58
C ILE A 431 15.45 6.24 32.27
N THR A 432 16.48 5.45 32.02
CA THR A 432 17.13 5.40 30.70
C THR A 432 17.27 3.96 30.26
N VAL A 433 16.72 3.60 29.10
CA VAL A 433 16.88 2.28 28.48
C VAL A 433 17.72 2.40 27.23
N THR A 434 18.76 1.57 27.11
CA THR A 434 19.63 1.50 25.92
C THR A 434 19.76 0.07 25.43
N GLY A 435 19.60 -0.13 24.11
CA GLY A 435 19.60 -1.47 23.51
C GLY A 435 18.43 -2.34 23.97
N GLY A 436 17.28 -1.74 24.29
CA GLY A 436 16.09 -2.46 24.74
C GLY A 436 15.36 -3.18 23.61
N TYR A 437 14.67 -4.27 23.94
CA TYR A 437 13.72 -4.96 23.07
C TYR A 437 12.42 -5.21 23.82
N VAL A 438 11.31 -4.74 23.26
CA VAL A 438 9.94 -5.00 23.70
C VAL A 438 9.17 -5.61 22.53
N GLY A 439 8.67 -6.83 22.69
CA GLY A 439 7.93 -7.53 21.65
C GLY A 439 6.67 -8.23 22.16
N SER A 440 5.55 -8.05 21.47
CA SER A 440 4.35 -8.85 21.73
C SER A 440 3.55 -9.24 20.49
N ASP A 441 2.69 -10.26 20.67
CA ASP A 441 1.65 -10.65 19.72
C ASP A 441 0.29 -9.98 20.07
N ALA A 442 0.30 -8.80 20.72
CA ALA A 442 -0.91 -8.09 21.14
C ALA A 442 -0.71 -6.56 21.20
N PHE A 443 -1.66 -5.85 21.82
CA PHE A 443 -1.66 -4.40 22.01
C PHE A 443 -0.95 -3.96 23.31
N TYR A 444 -0.73 -2.65 23.47
CA TYR A 444 -0.26 -1.98 24.70
C TYR A 444 1.23 -2.20 25.00
N ASN A 445 2.07 -1.83 24.05
CA ASN A 445 3.50 -2.08 24.08
C ASN A 445 4.26 -0.77 24.22
N GLY A 446 4.88 -0.53 25.37
CA GLY A 446 5.72 0.65 25.57
C GLY A 446 7.18 0.25 25.75
N GLY A 447 8.12 1.04 25.25
CA GLY A 447 9.53 0.78 25.52
C GLY A 447 9.84 0.76 27.03
N ILE A 448 9.19 1.63 27.81
CA ILE A 448 9.38 1.76 29.26
C ILE A 448 8.17 1.24 30.04
N VAL A 449 6.96 1.72 29.68
CA VAL A 449 5.71 1.39 30.38
C VAL A 449 4.65 0.88 29.40
N GLY A 450 4.05 -0.28 29.66
CA GLY A 450 2.96 -0.79 28.81
C GLY A 450 1.71 0.08 28.86
N ILE A 451 1.11 0.21 30.04
CA ILE A 451 -0.03 1.09 30.31
C ILE A 451 0.30 2.05 31.44
N ASN A 452 0.06 3.34 31.23
CA ASN A 452 0.07 4.37 32.27
C ASN A 452 -1.38 4.75 32.61
N ASN A 453 -1.87 4.30 33.77
CA ASN A 453 -3.23 4.54 34.24
C ASN A 453 -3.47 6.02 34.59
N GLY A 454 -4.72 6.39 34.91
CA GLY A 454 -5.12 7.80 35.09
C GLY A 454 -4.37 8.57 36.18
N THR A 455 -3.93 7.89 37.23
CA THR A 455 -3.09 8.44 38.31
C THR A 455 -1.60 8.35 38.01
N GLY A 456 -1.22 7.60 36.98
CA GLY A 456 0.15 7.28 36.65
C GLY A 456 0.91 8.46 36.06
N VAL A 457 2.16 8.61 36.50
CA VAL A 457 3.09 9.63 36.01
C VAL A 457 4.35 8.96 35.47
N VAL A 458 4.66 9.21 34.21
CA VAL A 458 5.93 8.84 33.57
C VAL A 458 6.69 10.11 33.26
N GLU A 459 7.84 10.34 33.90
CA GLU A 459 8.57 11.60 33.71
C GLU A 459 10.08 11.47 33.68
N ASN A 460 10.76 12.30 32.87
CA ASN A 460 12.22 12.28 32.77
C ASN A 460 12.75 10.89 32.36
N THR A 461 12.27 10.39 31.22
CA THR A 461 12.60 9.04 30.75
C THR A 461 13.06 8.98 29.30
N ALA A 462 13.93 8.02 28.99
CA ALA A 462 14.56 7.86 27.69
C ALA A 462 14.56 6.40 27.24
N TYR A 463 14.18 6.14 25.99
CA TYR A 463 14.22 4.78 25.44
C TYR A 463 14.87 4.72 24.05
N SER A 464 15.94 3.92 23.97
CA SER A 464 16.64 3.53 22.74
C SER A 464 16.59 2.01 22.58
N GLY A 465 15.99 1.54 21.49
CA GLY A 465 15.72 0.12 21.28
C GLY A 465 14.70 -0.16 20.19
N THR A 466 14.05 -1.32 20.30
CA THR A 466 13.03 -1.80 19.35
C THR A 466 11.74 -2.14 20.07
N VAL A 467 10.62 -1.63 19.54
CA VAL A 467 9.26 -1.97 19.98
C VAL A 467 8.49 -2.60 18.82
N GLU A 468 7.93 -3.78 19.06
CA GLU A 468 7.17 -4.57 18.08
C GLU A 468 5.87 -5.09 18.70
N GLY A 469 4.74 -4.87 18.02
CA GLY A 469 3.43 -5.28 18.51
C GLY A 469 2.33 -5.21 17.45
N GLU A 470 1.13 -5.65 17.82
CA GLU A 470 -0.06 -5.55 16.95
C GLU A 470 -0.71 -4.14 17.01
N GLY A 471 -0.27 -3.26 17.92
CA GLY A 471 -0.67 -1.85 17.96
C GLY A 471 -0.68 -1.23 19.36
N MET A 472 -0.90 0.08 19.41
CA MET A 472 -0.63 0.92 20.58
C MET A 472 0.82 0.76 21.04
N ASP A 473 1.71 0.86 20.06
CA ASP A 473 3.15 0.72 20.21
C ASP A 473 3.78 2.08 20.44
N GLY A 474 4.33 2.31 21.64
CA GLY A 474 4.96 3.57 22.04
C GLY A 474 6.43 3.41 22.35
N GLY A 475 7.26 4.34 21.88
CA GLY A 475 8.68 4.34 22.26
C GLY A 475 8.90 4.47 23.76
N VAL A 476 8.01 5.18 24.48
CA VAL A 476 8.06 5.32 25.94
C VAL A 476 6.89 4.56 26.59
N VAL A 477 5.65 4.92 26.22
CA VAL A 477 4.42 4.37 26.82
C VAL A 477 3.52 3.75 25.74
N GLY A 478 3.05 2.51 25.93
CA GLY A 478 2.11 1.91 24.99
C GLY A 478 0.77 2.67 24.99
N VAL A 479 0.11 2.73 26.15
CA VAL A 479 -1.14 3.50 26.35
C VAL A 479 -1.03 4.47 27.50
N ASN A 480 -1.37 5.73 27.26
CA ASN A 480 -1.42 6.76 28.29
C ASN A 480 -2.86 7.20 28.64
N TYR A 481 -3.22 7.06 29.91
CA TYR A 481 -4.43 7.64 30.51
C TYR A 481 -4.10 8.73 31.55
N GLY A 482 -2.83 8.85 31.92
CA GLY A 482 -2.30 9.81 32.91
C GLY A 482 -1.36 10.82 32.25
N THR A 483 -0.21 11.06 32.88
CA THR A 483 0.74 12.10 32.43
C THR A 483 2.06 11.52 31.96
N VAL A 484 2.53 11.98 30.79
CA VAL A 484 3.88 11.71 30.27
C VAL A 484 4.62 13.03 30.08
N ASN A 485 5.71 13.23 30.83
CA ASN A 485 6.48 14.48 30.83
C ASN A 485 7.96 14.25 30.52
N LEU A 486 8.61 15.22 29.89
CA LEU A 486 10.10 15.27 29.79
C LEU A 486 10.70 13.94 29.30
N SER A 487 10.05 13.29 28.33
CA SER A 487 10.40 11.92 27.94
C SER A 487 10.66 11.82 26.44
N TRP A 488 11.57 10.95 26.04
CA TRP A 488 11.96 10.85 24.64
C TRP A 488 12.32 9.44 24.19
N SER A 489 12.29 9.27 22.87
CA SER A 489 12.71 8.02 22.24
C SER A 489 13.39 8.24 20.88
N ASP A 490 14.41 7.44 20.62
CA ASP A 490 15.08 7.23 19.33
C ASP A 490 14.80 5.80 18.80
N ALA A 491 13.74 5.16 19.29
CA ALA A 491 13.44 3.77 18.98
C ALA A 491 13.11 3.50 17.51
N THR A 492 13.34 2.25 17.12
CA THR A 492 12.69 1.65 15.95
C THR A 492 11.37 1.02 16.39
N ILE A 493 10.26 1.51 15.85
CA ILE A 493 8.91 1.03 16.16
C ILE A 493 8.31 0.42 14.89
N ASN A 494 7.96 -0.87 14.94
CA ASN A 494 7.41 -1.60 13.80
C ASN A 494 5.97 -2.03 14.09
N VAL A 495 5.02 -1.53 13.30
CA VAL A 495 3.61 -1.96 13.38
C VAL A 495 3.47 -3.27 12.61
N THR A 496 3.06 -4.34 13.33
CA THR A 496 3.03 -5.71 12.79
C THR A 496 1.62 -6.21 12.46
N ALA A 497 0.57 -5.41 12.70
CA ALA A 497 -0.80 -5.72 12.32
C ALA A 497 -1.52 -4.56 11.61
N LYS A 498 -2.56 -4.90 10.84
CA LYS A 498 -3.45 -3.92 10.19
C LYS A 498 -4.19 -3.09 11.24
N LYS A 499 -4.37 -1.80 10.99
CA LYS A 499 -5.07 -0.85 11.88
C LYS A 499 -4.45 -0.71 13.28
N GLY A 500 -3.17 -1.09 13.44
CA GLY A 500 -2.42 -0.79 14.65
C GLY A 500 -2.14 0.72 14.76
N SER A 501 -2.05 1.24 15.98
CA SER A 501 -1.55 2.60 16.22
C SER A 501 -0.12 2.57 16.75
N ALA A 502 0.69 3.57 16.40
CA ALA A 502 2.04 3.70 16.95
C ALA A 502 2.45 5.15 17.09
N GLY A 503 3.21 5.44 18.14
CA GLY A 503 3.78 6.77 18.34
C GLY A 503 5.16 6.75 18.94
N GLY A 504 5.97 7.73 18.57
CA GLY A 504 7.36 7.81 19.02
C GLY A 504 7.49 7.92 20.54
N VAL A 505 6.50 8.53 21.20
CA VAL A 505 6.41 8.60 22.67
C VAL A 505 5.30 7.69 23.17
N CYS A 506 4.07 7.90 22.70
CA CYS A 506 2.89 7.15 23.11
C CYS A 506 2.25 6.41 21.94
N GLY A 507 1.98 5.11 22.05
CA GLY A 507 1.23 4.39 21.02
C GLY A 507 -0.21 4.89 20.89
N SER A 508 -0.86 5.02 22.04
CA SER A 508 -2.20 5.57 22.18
C SER A 508 -2.32 6.42 23.45
N SER A 509 -3.20 7.39 23.44
CA SER A 509 -3.51 8.24 24.58
C SER A 509 -5.01 8.54 24.63
N SER A 510 -5.63 8.52 25.80
CA SER A 510 -7.02 8.98 25.90
C SER A 510 -7.45 9.43 27.29
N ARG A 511 -8.60 10.12 27.33
CA ARG A 511 -9.25 10.80 28.48
C ARG A 511 -8.79 12.24 28.63
N ALA A 512 -9.72 13.11 29.05
CA ALA A 512 -9.45 14.53 29.29
C ALA A 512 -8.32 14.80 30.31
N THR A 513 -8.00 13.86 31.19
CA THR A 513 -6.88 13.94 32.15
C THR A 513 -5.53 13.62 31.52
N SER A 514 -5.51 13.08 30.31
CA SER A 514 -4.29 12.63 29.65
C SER A 514 -3.51 13.79 29.05
N SER A 515 -2.21 13.84 29.32
CA SER A 515 -1.30 14.85 28.76
C SER A 515 0.07 14.29 28.38
N ILE A 516 0.64 14.85 27.30
CA ILE A 516 1.98 14.56 26.82
C ILE A 516 2.73 15.89 26.71
N ASN A 517 3.71 16.13 27.59
CA ASN A 517 4.35 17.44 27.72
C ASN A 517 5.88 17.35 27.63
N ASP A 518 6.50 18.26 26.88
CA ASP A 518 7.96 18.39 26.82
C ASP A 518 8.66 17.11 26.34
N CYS A 519 8.03 16.38 25.41
CA CYS A 519 8.50 15.09 24.91
C CYS A 519 9.01 15.18 23.47
N TYR A 520 9.92 14.29 23.06
CA TYR A 520 10.40 14.29 21.69
C TYR A 520 10.71 12.90 21.14
N PHE A 521 10.69 12.79 19.81
CA PHE A 521 11.03 11.57 19.07
C PHE A 521 12.04 11.84 17.96
N THR A 522 13.05 10.99 17.84
CA THR A 522 14.11 11.09 16.81
C THR A 522 14.36 9.77 16.06
N GLY A 523 13.61 8.72 16.40
CA GLY A 523 13.77 7.38 15.83
C GLY A 523 13.01 7.18 14.52
N VAL A 524 12.60 5.93 14.26
CA VAL A 524 11.87 5.54 13.05
C VAL A 524 10.62 4.74 13.41
N ILE A 525 9.47 5.15 12.87
CA ILE A 525 8.20 4.41 12.92
C ILE A 525 7.91 3.86 11.53
N THR A 526 7.63 2.55 11.44
CA THR A 526 7.26 1.89 10.18
C THR A 526 5.95 1.13 10.32
N ASP A 527 4.95 1.52 9.53
CA ASP A 527 3.75 0.71 9.27
C ASP A 527 3.90 -0.03 7.94
N THR A 528 4.07 -1.35 8.01
CA THR A 528 4.26 -2.20 6.84
C THR A 528 2.98 -2.48 6.04
N TYR A 529 1.81 -2.23 6.62
CA TYR A 529 0.50 -2.45 6.00
C TYR A 529 -0.07 -1.18 5.36
N GLY A 530 0.28 0.00 5.88
CA GLY A 530 -0.26 1.29 5.43
C GLY A 530 -1.72 1.52 5.83
N GLU A 531 -2.17 0.84 6.88
CA GLU A 531 -3.54 0.89 7.43
C GLU A 531 -3.56 1.42 8.87
N GLY A 532 -2.41 1.72 9.46
CA GLY A 532 -2.26 2.13 10.85
C GLY A 532 -2.46 3.63 11.12
N GLU A 533 -2.58 3.96 12.39
CA GLU A 533 -2.65 5.34 12.90
C GLU A 533 -1.28 5.67 13.53
N ILE A 534 -0.38 6.28 12.76
CA ILE A 534 1.01 6.50 13.16
C ILE A 534 1.35 7.98 13.27
N GLY A 535 1.96 8.38 14.40
CA GLY A 535 2.35 9.76 14.66
C GLY A 535 3.71 9.87 15.32
N GLY A 536 4.49 10.90 14.99
CA GLY A 536 5.84 11.03 15.57
C GLY A 536 5.86 11.16 17.10
N ILE A 537 4.80 11.71 17.72
CA ILE A 537 4.65 11.74 19.19
C ILE A 537 3.62 10.71 19.66
N VAL A 538 2.44 10.72 19.04
CA VAL A 538 1.34 9.82 19.41
C VAL A 538 0.60 9.27 18.19
N GLY A 539 0.31 7.97 18.19
CA GLY A 539 -0.45 7.34 17.12
C GLY A 539 -1.92 7.77 17.14
N TYR A 540 -2.62 7.41 18.22
CA TYR A 540 -4.03 7.73 18.44
C TYR A 540 -4.21 8.56 19.71
N PHE A 541 -4.95 9.68 19.66
CA PHE A 541 -5.28 10.47 20.85
C PHE A 541 -6.76 10.90 20.88
N TYR A 542 -7.49 10.44 21.90
CA TYR A 542 -8.88 10.84 22.17
C TYR A 542 -9.03 11.66 23.45
N LEU A 543 -9.31 12.96 23.29
CA LEU A 543 -9.44 13.98 24.34
C LEU A 543 -8.19 14.15 25.20
N GLY A 544 -7.64 15.36 25.28
CA GLY A 544 -6.44 15.65 26.08
C GLY A 544 -5.53 16.70 25.44
N THR A 545 -4.31 16.82 25.94
CA THR A 545 -3.37 17.87 25.49
C THR A 545 -1.97 17.35 25.14
N ILE A 546 -1.38 17.93 24.10
CA ILE A 546 0.03 17.81 23.75
C ILE A 546 0.65 19.20 23.89
N ASN A 547 1.71 19.35 24.67
CA ASN A 547 2.35 20.65 24.87
C ASN A 547 3.87 20.55 24.72
N ARG A 548 4.47 21.41 23.89
CA ARG A 548 5.94 21.49 23.76
C ARG A 548 6.56 20.17 23.35
N CYS A 549 5.98 19.51 22.35
CA CYS A 549 6.48 18.24 21.84
C CYS A 549 7.08 18.37 20.44
N TRP A 550 8.06 17.52 20.14
CA TRP A 550 8.82 17.61 18.91
C TRP A 550 9.09 16.26 18.24
N ASN A 551 8.72 16.14 16.97
CA ASN A 551 9.18 15.05 16.12
C ASN A 551 10.31 15.49 15.19
N GLY A 552 11.51 14.94 15.41
CA GLY A 552 12.65 15.00 14.49
C GLY A 552 12.91 13.68 13.75
N GLY A 553 12.16 12.63 14.05
CA GLY A 553 12.32 11.28 13.50
C GLY A 553 11.62 11.05 12.16
N GLN A 554 11.51 9.78 11.75
CA GLN A 554 10.84 9.38 10.51
C GLN A 554 9.55 8.61 10.79
N VAL A 555 8.47 8.98 10.11
CA VAL A 555 7.17 8.31 10.20
C VAL A 555 6.81 7.78 8.80
N ASN A 556 6.89 6.46 8.61
CA ASN A 556 6.78 5.82 7.29
C ASN A 556 5.61 4.83 7.23
N ALA A 557 4.62 5.12 6.40
CA ALA A 557 3.56 4.18 6.02
C ALA A 557 3.87 3.52 4.66
N SER A 558 3.69 2.19 4.58
CA SER A 558 3.94 1.36 3.40
C SER A 558 2.93 1.57 2.27
N PHE A 559 3.21 0.98 1.10
CA PHE A 559 2.41 1.00 -0.12
C PHE A 559 1.68 -0.35 -0.31
N THR A 560 0.38 -0.44 -0.03
CA THR A 560 -0.48 -1.61 -0.26
C THR A 560 -1.82 -1.21 -0.91
N GLN A 561 -2.76 -2.11 -1.16
CA GLN A 561 -3.91 -1.82 -2.04
C GLN A 561 -5.12 -1.15 -1.35
N ALA A 562 -5.17 -1.09 -0.02
CA ALA A 562 -6.30 -0.54 0.74
C ALA A 562 -5.77 0.38 1.84
N HIS A 563 -5.62 1.67 1.55
CA HIS A 563 -5.05 2.64 2.48
C HIS A 563 -6.13 3.44 3.19
N THR A 564 -6.35 3.14 4.46
CA THR A 564 -7.19 3.95 5.37
C THR A 564 -6.40 4.48 6.58
N GLY A 565 -5.07 4.31 6.57
CA GLY A 565 -4.21 4.73 7.68
C GLY A 565 -4.06 6.24 7.77
N ALA A 566 -3.89 6.75 8.99
CA ALA A 566 -3.65 8.15 9.30
C ALA A 566 -2.19 8.35 9.71
N THR A 567 -1.48 9.27 9.06
CA THR A 567 -0.03 9.45 9.27
C THR A 567 0.29 10.93 9.52
N GLY A 568 0.85 11.26 10.68
CA GLY A 568 1.21 12.65 11.01
C GLY A 568 2.56 12.82 11.68
N GLY A 569 3.14 14.02 11.60
CA GLY A 569 4.42 14.31 12.24
C GLY A 569 4.33 14.35 13.76
N ILE A 570 3.22 14.82 14.34
CA ILE A 570 2.97 14.80 15.79
C ILE A 570 1.94 13.72 16.14
N VAL A 571 0.79 13.74 15.45
CA VAL A 571 -0.38 12.92 15.76
C VAL A 571 -0.77 12.08 14.54
N GLY A 572 -0.94 10.77 14.68
CA GLY A 572 -1.55 9.97 13.61
C GLY A 572 -3.02 10.37 13.44
N ARG A 573 -3.82 10.14 14.49
CA ARG A 573 -5.23 10.52 14.57
C ARG A 573 -5.55 11.19 15.92
N GLY A 574 -6.05 12.42 15.87
CA GLY A 574 -6.45 13.20 17.04
C GLY A 574 -7.94 13.52 17.04
N ILE A 575 -8.62 13.28 18.16
CA ILE A 575 -10.07 13.49 18.31
C ILE A 575 -10.31 14.38 19.54
N GLY A 576 -10.77 15.61 19.32
CA GLY A 576 -11.03 16.61 20.38
C GLY A 576 -9.81 16.91 21.25
N ILE A 577 -8.62 16.95 20.65
CA ILE A 577 -7.36 17.20 21.36
C ILE A 577 -6.86 18.63 21.14
N LYS A 578 -6.02 19.12 22.04
CA LYS A 578 -5.30 20.39 21.87
C LYS A 578 -3.81 20.15 21.74
N VAL A 579 -3.21 20.71 20.70
CA VAL A 579 -1.77 20.60 20.43
C VAL A 579 -1.19 22.01 20.44
N ASN A 580 -0.33 22.26 21.44
CA ASN A 580 0.24 23.57 21.71
C ASN A 580 1.76 23.55 21.59
N ASP A 581 2.33 24.62 21.03
CA ASP A 581 3.78 24.86 21.00
C ASP A 581 4.58 23.65 20.52
N SER A 582 4.13 22.94 19.50
CA SER A 582 4.72 21.65 19.09
C SER A 582 5.15 21.69 17.62
N TYR A 583 6.17 20.92 17.26
CA TYR A 583 6.66 20.95 15.88
C TYR A 583 7.12 19.62 15.30
N ASN A 584 6.97 19.53 13.98
CA ASN A 584 7.56 18.48 13.17
C ASN A 584 8.69 19.07 12.32
N SER A 585 9.89 18.55 12.48
CA SER A 585 11.01 18.72 11.54
C SER A 585 11.41 17.40 10.87
N GLY A 586 10.88 16.29 11.40
CA GLY A 586 11.03 14.94 10.89
C GLY A 586 10.34 14.71 9.55
N ILE A 587 10.54 13.52 8.98
CA ILE A 587 9.98 13.16 7.67
C ILE A 587 8.71 12.36 7.85
N VAL A 588 7.65 12.76 7.17
CA VAL A 588 6.36 12.05 7.15
C VAL A 588 6.13 11.50 5.75
N ARG A 589 5.88 10.19 5.62
CA ARG A 589 5.69 9.51 4.33
C ARG A 589 4.46 8.63 4.30
N SER A 590 3.55 8.90 3.36
CA SER A 590 2.44 8.03 2.98
C SER A 590 1.98 8.32 1.55
N TYR A 591 2.48 7.58 0.57
CA TYR A 591 2.34 7.91 -0.86
C TYR A 591 0.98 7.57 -1.50
N LYS A 592 0.06 6.96 -0.74
CA LYS A 592 -1.22 6.48 -1.25
C LYS A 592 -2.41 6.76 -0.33
N SER A 593 -2.19 7.03 0.96
CA SER A 593 -3.26 7.52 1.82
C SER A 593 -3.41 9.02 1.61
N ASP A 594 -4.65 9.48 1.47
CA ASP A 594 -4.95 10.90 1.49
C ASP A 594 -4.98 11.47 2.91
N VAL A 595 -4.91 10.60 3.93
CA VAL A 595 -4.95 10.96 5.35
C VAL A 595 -3.54 11.06 5.91
N VAL A 596 -2.75 11.98 5.36
CA VAL A 596 -1.37 12.23 5.75
C VAL A 596 -1.13 13.73 5.89
N GLY A 597 -0.48 14.18 6.96
CA GLY A 597 -0.16 15.60 7.13
C GLY A 597 1.11 15.87 7.93
N GLY A 598 1.62 17.10 7.84
CA GLY A 598 2.88 17.48 8.48
C GLY A 598 2.82 17.45 10.01
N LEU A 599 1.68 17.79 10.62
CA LEU A 599 1.44 17.72 12.07
C LEU A 599 0.47 16.58 12.43
N ALA A 600 -0.67 16.48 11.75
CA ALA A 600 -1.64 15.41 11.98
C ALA A 600 -1.98 14.63 10.70
N GLY A 601 -2.17 13.31 10.81
CA GLY A 601 -2.80 12.55 9.73
C GLY A 601 -4.28 12.90 9.64
N LYS A 602 -4.99 12.72 10.76
CA LYS A 602 -6.42 13.00 10.90
C LYS A 602 -6.71 13.82 12.15
N PHE A 603 -7.54 14.85 12.04
CA PHE A 603 -7.89 15.76 13.13
C PHE A 603 -9.42 15.95 13.17
N GLU A 604 -10.07 15.47 14.22
CA GLU A 604 -11.52 15.26 14.27
C GLU A 604 -12.16 15.88 15.52
N MET A 605 -13.44 16.22 15.40
CA MET A 605 -14.28 16.61 16.53
C MET A 605 -14.43 15.51 17.57
N GLY A 606 -14.27 15.87 18.84
CA GLY A 606 -14.70 15.03 19.95
C GLY A 606 -16.22 14.85 19.93
N LYS A 607 -16.69 13.59 20.05
CA LYS A 607 -18.13 13.34 20.25
C LYS A 607 -18.51 13.71 21.68
N ALA A 608 -19.57 14.50 21.83
CA ALA A 608 -20.17 14.85 23.10
C ALA A 608 -20.58 13.58 23.88
N GLY A 609 -19.96 13.36 25.05
CA GLY A 609 -20.51 12.51 26.11
C GLY A 609 -20.97 13.42 27.26
N THR A 610 -22.19 13.20 27.79
CA THR A 610 -22.89 13.91 28.92
C THR A 610 -22.81 15.44 29.03
N THR A 611 -22.03 16.11 28.20
CA THR A 611 -21.80 17.56 28.15
C THR A 611 -22.32 18.06 26.81
N THR A 612 -22.89 19.25 26.80
CA THR A 612 -23.57 19.85 25.64
C THR A 612 -22.62 20.47 24.61
N GLU A 613 -21.30 20.30 24.77
CA GLU A 613 -20.28 20.89 23.91
C GLU A 613 -19.46 19.78 23.22
N SER A 614 -19.24 19.93 21.92
CA SER A 614 -18.28 19.12 21.16
C SER A 614 -16.89 19.75 21.30
N ASP A 615 -15.90 18.99 21.79
CA ASP A 615 -14.53 19.49 21.90
C ASP A 615 -13.90 19.59 20.49
N ALA A 616 -13.76 20.82 20.02
CA ALA A 616 -13.05 21.11 18.78
C ALA A 616 -11.56 20.79 18.92
N PRO A 617 -10.97 20.08 17.95
CA PRO A 617 -9.55 19.83 17.99
C PRO A 617 -8.80 21.14 17.63
N GLU A 618 -7.71 21.44 18.34
CA GLU A 618 -7.04 22.74 18.28
C GLU A 618 -5.52 22.60 18.03
N PHE A 619 -5.00 23.36 17.06
CA PHE A 619 -3.58 23.65 16.93
C PHE A 619 -3.32 25.11 17.33
N ASN A 620 -2.35 25.32 18.22
CA ASN A 620 -1.91 26.66 18.60
C ASN A 620 -0.38 26.72 18.75
N GLY A 621 0.28 27.71 18.13
CA GLY A 621 1.73 27.89 18.25
C GLY A 621 2.54 26.73 17.64
N CYS A 622 2.02 26.02 16.65
CA CYS A 622 2.67 24.83 16.09
C CYS A 622 3.45 25.12 14.80
N LEU A 623 4.45 24.29 14.49
CA LEU A 623 5.30 24.47 13.30
C LEU A 623 5.55 23.16 12.55
N ASN A 624 5.45 23.18 11.22
CA ASN A 624 6.00 22.11 10.38
C ASN A 624 7.12 22.64 9.49
N THR A 625 8.34 22.14 9.67
CA THR A 625 9.46 22.31 8.73
C THR A 625 9.85 20.98 8.07
N GLY A 626 9.25 19.87 8.51
CA GLY A 626 9.53 18.52 8.03
C GLY A 626 8.93 18.25 6.66
N MET A 627 9.64 17.45 5.85
CA MET A 627 9.14 17.06 4.54
C MET A 627 7.96 16.11 4.65
N LEU A 628 6.97 16.35 3.81
CA LEU A 628 5.79 15.52 3.63
C LEU A 628 5.84 14.85 2.25
N PHE A 629 5.83 13.53 2.24
CA PHE A 629 5.76 12.72 1.02
C PHE A 629 4.39 12.04 0.97
N CYS A 630 3.52 12.51 0.07
CA CYS A 630 2.16 12.03 -0.03
C CYS A 630 1.74 11.73 -1.48
N SER A 631 0.56 11.12 -1.64
CA SER A 631 -0.09 11.02 -2.95
C SER A 631 -0.34 12.44 -3.51
N PRO A 632 -0.32 12.61 -4.84
CA PRO A 632 -0.71 13.89 -5.45
C PRO A 632 -2.17 14.27 -5.24
N SER A 633 -3.03 13.32 -4.85
CA SER A 633 -4.42 13.55 -4.43
C SER A 633 -4.50 14.20 -3.04
N ALA A 634 -3.55 13.91 -2.15
CA ALA A 634 -3.37 14.61 -0.89
C ALA A 634 -2.64 15.93 -1.15
N GLN A 635 -3.37 17.02 -1.38
CA GLN A 635 -2.82 18.38 -1.50
C GLN A 635 -3.24 19.22 -0.30
N ASN A 636 -2.49 20.30 -0.03
CA ASN A 636 -2.79 21.27 1.03
C ASN A 636 -2.80 20.68 2.47
N ASN A 637 -2.02 19.63 2.69
CA ASN A 637 -1.97 18.86 3.93
C ASN A 637 -0.70 19.13 4.77
N GLU A 638 -0.04 20.26 4.57
CA GLU A 638 1.19 20.63 5.27
C GLU A 638 1.02 20.69 6.80
N LEU A 639 -0.22 20.92 7.27
CA LEU A 639 -0.60 20.84 8.68
C LEU A 639 -1.31 19.53 8.99
N ALA A 640 -2.45 19.24 8.34
CA ALA A 640 -3.19 18.00 8.56
C ALA A 640 -3.70 17.37 7.26
N GLY A 641 -3.74 16.04 7.20
CA GLY A 641 -4.24 15.29 6.03
C GLY A 641 -5.74 15.40 5.82
N SER A 642 -6.51 15.38 6.92
CA SER A 642 -7.96 15.61 6.86
C SER A 642 -8.49 16.24 8.14
N PHE A 643 -9.41 17.19 7.97
CA PHE A 643 -10.29 17.71 9.03
C PHE A 643 -11.69 17.14 8.81
N GLU A 644 -12.27 16.43 9.78
CA GLU A 644 -13.70 16.08 9.69
C GLU A 644 -14.55 17.23 10.24
N GLY A 645 -15.03 18.07 9.32
CA GLY A 645 -15.88 19.26 9.58
C GLY A 645 -15.11 20.58 9.56
N ASP A 646 -15.79 21.69 9.23
CA ASP A 646 -15.26 23.07 9.23
C ASP A 646 -14.97 23.61 10.66
N THR A 647 -14.63 22.74 11.60
CA THR A 647 -14.73 23.01 13.04
C THR A 647 -13.41 22.86 13.81
N ALA A 648 -12.31 22.43 13.15
CA ALA A 648 -10.99 22.47 13.76
C ALA A 648 -10.52 23.91 13.95
N ILE A 649 -9.89 24.21 15.09
CA ILE A 649 -9.37 25.54 15.40
C ILE A 649 -7.86 25.54 15.10
N ILE A 650 -7.44 26.26 14.07
CA ILE A 650 -6.03 26.41 13.71
C ILE A 650 -5.64 27.86 13.96
N SER A 651 -4.92 28.10 15.05
CA SER A 651 -4.43 29.43 15.44
C SER A 651 -2.91 29.41 15.46
N ASN A 652 -2.26 30.50 15.03
CA ASN A 652 -0.82 30.72 15.23
C ASN A 652 0.05 29.50 14.85
N THR A 653 -0.35 28.77 13.81
CA THR A 653 0.27 27.52 13.40
C THR A 653 0.74 27.70 11.98
N TYR A 654 1.97 27.29 11.69
CA TYR A 654 2.63 27.61 10.44
C TYR A 654 3.39 26.42 9.87
N PHE A 655 3.72 26.50 8.59
CA PHE A 655 4.73 25.66 7.97
C PHE A 655 5.66 26.47 7.09
N ASP A 656 6.82 25.91 6.78
CA ASP A 656 7.75 26.52 5.83
C ASP A 656 7.26 26.30 4.39
N GLY A 657 6.82 27.39 3.76
CA GLY A 657 6.26 27.38 2.42
C GLY A 657 7.25 27.08 1.29
N GLN A 658 8.55 27.04 1.58
CA GLN A 658 9.58 26.73 0.59
C GLN A 658 10.01 25.26 0.68
N VAL A 659 10.06 24.67 1.88
CA VAL A 659 10.56 23.30 2.07
C VAL A 659 9.50 22.22 2.31
N CYS A 660 8.29 22.62 2.74
CA CYS A 660 7.16 21.71 2.98
C CYS A 660 6.08 21.77 1.90
N PHE A 661 6.31 22.48 0.80
CA PHE A 661 5.26 22.85 -0.15
C PHE A 661 4.55 21.66 -0.81
N ASN A 662 3.26 21.54 -0.54
CA ASN A 662 2.35 20.58 -1.14
C ASN A 662 1.07 21.20 -1.72
N GLY A 663 1.01 22.53 -1.77
CA GLY A 663 -0.02 23.31 -2.48
C GLY A 663 -0.68 24.37 -1.62
N SER A 664 -0.63 24.26 -0.29
CA SER A 664 -1.27 25.24 0.58
C SER A 664 -0.50 26.56 0.58
N THR A 665 -1.26 27.65 0.60
CA THR A 665 -0.73 29.00 0.88
C THR A 665 -1.26 29.55 2.21
N GLU A 666 -2.27 28.91 2.78
CA GLU A 666 -2.81 29.21 4.09
C GLU A 666 -1.81 28.75 5.16
N HIS A 667 -1.54 29.56 6.19
CA HIS A 667 -0.54 29.26 7.23
C HIS A 667 0.92 29.09 6.73
N SER A 668 1.20 29.40 5.46
CA SER A 668 2.56 29.33 4.90
C SER A 668 3.39 30.55 5.30
N LEU A 669 4.60 30.32 5.82
CA LEU A 669 5.60 31.37 6.01
C LEU A 669 6.88 31.11 5.19
N PRO A 670 7.53 32.14 4.63
CA PRO A 670 8.84 31.99 4.00
C PRO A 670 9.90 31.51 4.99
N THR A 671 10.89 30.75 4.51
CA THR A 671 12.02 30.30 5.35
C THR A 671 12.74 31.47 6.02
N ALA A 672 12.92 32.59 5.31
CA ALA A 672 13.58 33.78 5.85
C ALA A 672 12.82 34.40 7.03
N THR A 673 11.49 34.33 7.04
CA THR A 673 10.67 34.81 8.17
C THR A 673 10.84 33.88 9.37
N LEU A 674 10.76 32.57 9.16
CA LEU A 674 10.95 31.58 10.22
C LEU A 674 12.37 31.60 10.79
N ALA A 675 13.37 31.95 9.97
CA ALA A 675 14.78 32.02 10.38
C ALA A 675 15.26 33.44 10.76
N SER A 676 14.35 34.39 10.95
CA SER A 676 14.69 35.79 11.26
C SER A 676 15.31 35.97 12.66
N GLY A 677 15.00 35.06 13.58
CA GLY A 677 15.31 35.19 15.01
C GLY A 677 14.18 35.84 15.82
N ASP A 678 13.14 36.35 15.16
CA ASP A 678 11.92 36.82 15.82
C ASP A 678 10.93 35.65 16.01
N ALA A 679 10.10 35.74 17.06
CA ALA A 679 9.04 34.76 17.28
C ALA A 679 7.96 34.92 16.18
N PRO A 680 7.54 33.84 15.51
CA PRO A 680 6.32 33.87 14.71
C PRO A 680 5.13 34.32 15.57
N GLU A 681 4.13 34.93 14.94
CA GLU A 681 2.96 35.44 15.65
C GLU A 681 2.30 34.33 16.49
N GLY A 682 1.97 34.66 17.75
CA GLY A 682 1.36 33.74 18.70
C GLY A 682 2.27 32.67 19.31
N PHE A 683 3.57 32.61 18.96
CA PHE A 683 4.50 31.69 19.61
C PHE A 683 4.87 32.19 21.01
N ASN A 684 4.86 31.28 21.98
CA ASN A 684 5.26 31.61 23.35
C ASN A 684 6.79 31.71 23.46
N ALA A 685 7.33 32.93 23.56
CA ALA A 685 8.78 33.17 23.65
C ALA A 685 9.50 32.43 24.80
N SER A 686 8.78 31.96 25.83
CA SER A 686 9.37 31.13 26.90
C SER A 686 9.48 29.64 26.56
N ALA A 687 8.69 29.15 25.59
CA ALA A 687 8.72 27.77 25.11
C ALA A 687 9.78 27.57 24.00
N TRP A 688 10.08 28.64 23.25
CA TRP A 688 10.91 28.60 22.06
C TRP A 688 12.28 29.25 22.27
N ALA A 689 13.34 28.58 21.83
CA ALA A 689 14.64 29.18 21.59
C ALA A 689 14.67 29.75 20.17
N LEU A 690 14.94 31.06 20.09
CA LEU A 690 14.91 31.83 18.85
C LEU A 690 16.29 32.43 18.60
N ALA A 691 16.81 32.25 17.39
CA ALA A 691 18.10 32.77 16.98
C ALA A 691 18.08 33.10 15.49
N ALA A 692 18.66 34.25 15.12
CA ALA A 692 18.80 34.60 13.72
C ALA A 692 19.58 33.52 12.96
N GLY A 693 19.10 33.15 11.77
CA GLY A 693 19.67 32.09 10.95
C GLY A 693 19.21 30.68 11.29
N HIS A 694 18.33 30.50 12.28
CA HIS A 694 17.82 29.20 12.71
C HIS A 694 16.28 29.16 12.72
N TYR A 695 15.69 28.01 12.38
CA TYR A 695 14.28 27.75 12.66
C TYR A 695 14.01 27.80 14.18
N PRO A 696 12.79 28.16 14.62
CA PRO A 696 12.41 28.08 16.02
C PRO A 696 12.57 26.65 16.56
N GLN A 697 13.21 26.52 17.72
CA GLN A 697 13.38 25.24 18.42
C GLN A 697 12.69 25.31 19.77
N LEU A 698 12.25 24.17 20.32
CA LEU A 698 11.82 24.16 21.71
C LEU A 698 13.01 24.29 22.65
N ALA A 699 12.93 25.23 23.58
CA ALA A 699 14.04 25.61 24.45
C ALA A 699 14.60 24.43 25.26
N LYS A 700 13.74 23.50 25.68
CA LYS A 700 14.14 22.33 26.47
C LYS A 700 14.93 21.26 25.68
N CYS A 701 14.78 21.20 24.35
CA CYS A 701 15.47 20.21 23.51
C CYS A 701 16.50 20.82 22.54
N ALA A 702 16.63 22.16 22.49
CA ALA A 702 17.53 22.87 21.58
C ALA A 702 19.01 22.45 21.68
N ALA A 703 19.44 21.90 22.82
CA ALA A 703 20.81 21.42 23.02
C ALA A 703 21.10 20.04 22.37
N THR A 704 20.07 19.26 22.04
CA THR A 704 20.22 17.93 21.43
C THR A 704 20.83 18.00 20.04
N GLU A 705 21.64 17.01 19.64
CA GLU A 705 22.29 17.01 18.32
C GLU A 705 21.28 17.07 17.17
N LYS A 706 20.22 16.26 17.24
CA LYS A 706 19.18 16.26 16.22
C LYS A 706 18.43 17.61 16.14
N SER A 707 18.21 18.31 17.25
CA SER A 707 17.52 19.61 17.21
C SER A 707 18.40 20.68 16.59
N LYS A 708 19.70 20.70 16.91
CA LYS A 708 20.69 21.57 16.27
C LYS A 708 20.78 21.36 14.76
N LEU A 709 20.69 20.11 14.31
CA LEU A 709 20.63 19.76 12.90
C LEU A 709 19.33 20.26 12.26
N ASP A 710 18.19 20.10 12.92
CA ASP A 710 16.88 20.46 12.37
C ASP A 710 16.63 21.96 12.36
N ALA A 711 17.38 22.72 13.15
CA ALA A 711 17.32 24.17 13.20
C ALA A 711 17.98 24.87 12.01
N VAL A 712 18.92 24.25 11.29
CA VAL A 712 19.62 24.94 10.20
C VAL A 712 18.79 24.92 8.90
N PRO A 713 18.38 26.08 8.36
CA PRO A 713 17.62 26.15 7.12
C PRO A 713 18.51 26.18 5.88
N PHE A 714 17.87 26.06 4.72
CA PHE A 714 18.37 26.61 3.47
C PHE A 714 17.30 27.53 2.89
N THR A 715 17.69 28.65 2.29
CA THR A 715 16.74 29.70 1.91
C THR A 715 16.68 29.82 0.40
N LEU A 716 15.54 29.47 -0.19
CA LEU A 716 15.31 29.59 -1.63
C LEU A 716 14.92 31.02 -2.01
N ALA A 717 15.04 31.37 -3.29
CA ALA A 717 14.58 32.65 -3.80
C ALA A 717 13.07 32.83 -3.59
N ALA A 718 12.62 34.08 -3.49
CA ALA A 718 11.20 34.40 -3.28
C ALA A 718 10.32 33.79 -4.38
N GLY A 719 9.29 33.03 -4.00
CA GLY A 719 8.38 32.33 -4.92
C GLY A 719 8.88 30.97 -5.43
N GLU A 720 10.07 30.53 -5.02
CA GLU A 720 10.60 29.19 -5.29
C GLU A 720 10.37 28.25 -4.09
N THR A 721 10.19 26.97 -4.41
CA THR A 721 9.96 25.89 -3.43
C THR A 721 10.78 24.66 -3.82
N VAL A 722 10.87 23.67 -2.94
CA VAL A 722 11.50 22.38 -3.24
C VAL A 722 10.88 21.66 -4.44
N LYS A 723 9.64 22.00 -4.84
CA LYS A 723 8.99 21.46 -6.06
C LYS A 723 9.28 22.27 -7.33
N ARG A 724 9.83 23.48 -7.20
CA ARG A 724 10.14 24.36 -8.34
C ARG A 724 11.28 25.30 -7.98
N LEU A 725 12.49 24.87 -8.30
CA LEU A 725 13.74 25.61 -8.08
C LEU A 725 14.37 26.02 -9.42
N LYS A 726 14.76 27.29 -9.53
CA LYS A 726 15.44 27.86 -10.70
C LYS A 726 16.69 28.66 -10.34
N SER A 727 16.75 29.18 -9.12
CA SER A 727 17.79 30.13 -8.71
C SER A 727 18.84 29.49 -7.80
N ALA A 728 20.02 30.13 -7.74
CA ALA A 728 21.00 29.84 -6.72
C ALA A 728 20.46 30.19 -5.32
N PHE A 729 20.93 29.47 -4.30
CA PHE A 729 20.48 29.64 -2.93
C PHE A 729 21.60 29.34 -1.92
N THR A 730 21.35 29.59 -0.63
CA THR A 730 22.33 29.36 0.44
C THR A 730 21.86 28.34 1.45
N VAL A 731 22.80 27.62 2.04
CA VAL A 731 22.59 26.69 3.16
C VAL A 731 23.22 27.25 4.43
N CYS A 732 22.57 27.06 5.59
CA CYS A 732 23.12 27.45 6.89
C CYS A 732 24.09 26.37 7.41
N THR A 733 25.32 26.73 7.74
CA THR A 733 26.38 25.81 8.21
C THR A 733 26.68 25.92 9.70
N ASP A 734 25.81 26.60 10.44
CA ASP A 734 25.93 26.71 11.89
C ASP A 734 25.84 25.33 12.56
N ASN A 735 26.21 25.25 13.83
CA ASN A 735 26.28 23.99 14.59
C ASN A 735 27.20 22.92 13.99
N ASN A 736 28.15 23.30 13.12
CA ASN A 736 29.02 22.40 12.35
C ASN A 736 28.26 21.46 11.40
N VAL A 737 27.05 21.83 10.98
CA VAL A 737 26.27 21.03 10.04
C VAL A 737 26.94 21.02 8.68
N LYS A 738 27.05 19.82 8.09
CA LYS A 738 27.59 19.62 6.74
C LYS A 738 26.47 19.33 5.76
N TRP A 739 26.40 20.17 4.71
CA TRP A 739 25.50 19.98 3.58
C TRP A 739 26.20 19.30 2.42
N GLN A 740 25.55 18.32 1.82
CA GLN A 740 26.04 17.55 0.66
C GLN A 740 24.85 17.06 -0.18
N PHE A 741 25.10 16.68 -1.43
CA PHE A 741 24.11 16.00 -2.27
C PHE A 741 24.33 14.49 -2.25
N PHE A 742 23.27 13.72 -2.08
CA PHE A 742 23.29 12.28 -2.27
C PHE A 742 23.18 11.95 -3.77
N ASN A 743 24.28 11.53 -4.38
CA ASN A 743 24.41 11.26 -5.81
C ASN A 743 25.29 10.02 -6.04
N GLY A 744 24.82 9.06 -6.84
CA GLY A 744 25.57 7.83 -7.13
C GLY A 744 25.86 6.95 -5.90
N GLY A 745 24.97 6.96 -4.90
CA GLY A 745 25.12 6.22 -3.65
C GLY A 745 26.11 6.83 -2.65
N LYS A 746 26.52 8.09 -2.85
CA LYS A 746 27.50 8.78 -2.01
C LYS A 746 27.07 10.23 -1.74
N LEU A 747 27.53 10.78 -0.62
CA LEU A 747 27.42 12.22 -0.34
C LEU A 747 28.55 12.96 -1.06
N THR A 748 28.20 13.97 -1.86
CA THR A 748 29.13 14.73 -2.72
C THR A 748 28.80 16.22 -2.70
N SER A 749 29.67 17.08 -3.24
CA SER A 749 29.37 18.50 -3.45
C SER A 749 28.63 18.78 -4.78
N THR A 750 28.24 17.75 -5.53
CA THR A 750 27.67 17.89 -6.87
C THR A 750 26.50 16.92 -7.06
N GLY A 751 25.31 17.50 -7.14
CA GLY A 751 24.09 16.81 -7.51
C GLY A 751 23.97 16.55 -9.01
N HIS A 752 22.78 16.15 -9.44
CA HIS A 752 22.38 16.02 -10.83
C HIS A 752 22.17 17.38 -11.51
N GLY A 753 21.73 18.39 -10.76
CA GLY A 753 21.42 19.73 -11.27
C GLY A 753 21.96 20.88 -10.44
N LEU A 754 22.53 20.60 -9.27
CA LEU A 754 23.02 21.58 -8.32
C LEU A 754 24.47 21.32 -7.94
N LYS A 755 25.19 22.38 -7.62
CA LYS A 755 26.57 22.30 -7.12
C LYS A 755 26.72 23.16 -5.88
N LEU A 756 27.32 22.59 -4.84
CA LEU A 756 27.63 23.26 -3.58
C LEU A 756 29.08 23.75 -3.58
N ASN A 757 29.30 25.01 -3.20
CA ASN A 757 30.61 25.61 -2.96
C ASN A 757 30.57 26.46 -1.69
N GLY A 758 31.14 25.95 -0.60
CA GLY A 758 30.95 26.52 0.73
C GLY A 758 29.47 26.48 1.10
N ASN A 759 28.89 27.66 1.36
CA ASN A 759 27.48 27.80 1.74
C ASN A 759 26.57 28.13 0.55
N ASN A 760 27.14 28.31 -0.65
CA ASN A 760 26.40 28.68 -1.85
C ASN A 760 26.08 27.44 -2.69
N VAL A 761 24.82 27.30 -3.10
CA VAL A 761 24.35 26.30 -4.05
C VAL A 761 24.04 27.00 -5.37
N THR A 762 24.68 26.59 -6.44
CA THR A 762 24.46 27.09 -7.81
C THR A 762 23.70 26.09 -8.65
N VAL A 763 22.83 26.58 -9.53
CA VAL A 763 22.11 25.75 -10.52
C VAL A 763 23.02 25.46 -11.71
N THR A 764 23.23 24.17 -12.00
CA THR A 764 24.00 23.66 -13.13
C THR A 764 23.14 22.86 -14.11
N ALA A 765 21.87 22.62 -13.78
CA ALA A 765 20.93 21.89 -14.61
C ALA A 765 20.66 22.62 -15.93
N THR A 766 20.69 21.89 -17.04
CA THR A 766 20.24 22.35 -18.36
C THR A 766 18.95 21.68 -18.81
N ALA A 767 18.41 20.77 -17.98
CA ALA A 767 17.12 20.10 -18.14
C ALA A 767 16.52 19.82 -16.76
N ALA A 768 15.22 19.55 -16.67
CA ALA A 768 14.57 19.19 -15.42
C ALA A 768 15.26 17.98 -14.77
N VAL A 769 15.62 18.13 -13.50
CA VAL A 769 16.29 17.09 -12.70
C VAL A 769 15.88 17.18 -11.23
N SER A 770 16.00 16.07 -10.52
CA SER A 770 15.80 16.02 -9.07
C SER A 770 17.14 15.85 -8.36
N ASP A 771 17.34 16.61 -7.29
CA ASP A 771 18.49 16.48 -6.40
C ASP A 771 18.07 16.11 -4.98
N THR A 772 18.91 15.34 -4.29
CA THR A 772 18.72 15.02 -2.87
C THR A 772 19.76 15.75 -2.05
N LEU A 773 19.38 16.86 -1.42
CA LEU A 773 20.22 17.60 -0.51
C LEU A 773 20.16 16.95 0.88
N THR A 774 21.30 16.83 1.55
CA THR A 774 21.43 16.16 2.84
C THR A 774 22.24 17.02 3.79
N ALA A 775 21.68 17.28 4.97
CA ALA A 775 22.36 17.86 6.11
C ALA A 775 22.78 16.75 7.07
N THR A 776 23.99 16.82 7.63
CA THR A 776 24.50 15.84 8.60
C THR A 776 25.17 16.51 9.79
N LEU A 777 24.99 15.92 10.97
CA LEU A 777 25.67 16.28 12.21
C LEU A 777 25.87 15.02 13.06
N GLY A 778 27.12 14.60 13.28
CA GLY A 778 27.39 13.33 13.94
C GLY A 778 26.80 12.15 13.16
N ASN A 779 25.94 11.37 13.81
CA ASN A 779 25.19 10.25 13.20
C ASN A 779 23.79 10.67 12.71
N GLU A 780 23.39 11.92 12.93
CA GLU A 780 22.08 12.44 12.55
C GLU A 780 22.10 12.99 11.13
N PHE A 781 20.96 12.87 10.45
CA PHE A 781 20.79 13.42 9.11
C PHE A 781 19.37 13.93 8.85
N ARG A 782 19.26 14.82 7.86
CA ARG A 782 18.00 15.30 7.28
C ARG A 782 18.15 15.40 5.77
N ILE A 783 17.10 15.05 5.02
CA ILE A 783 17.12 15.06 3.55
C ILE A 783 16.03 15.97 2.97
N TYR A 784 16.34 16.56 1.82
CA TYR A 784 15.43 17.34 1.00
C TYR A 784 15.49 16.91 -0.47
N ILE A 785 14.34 16.69 -1.09
CA ILE A 785 14.26 16.45 -2.55
C ILE A 785 13.93 17.77 -3.25
N LEU A 786 14.86 18.27 -4.05
CA LEU A 786 14.71 19.50 -4.81
C LEU A 786 14.45 19.19 -6.28
N LYS A 787 13.37 19.75 -6.83
CA LYS A 787 13.05 19.70 -8.26
C LYS A 787 13.61 20.96 -8.92
N VAL A 788 14.68 20.77 -9.68
CA VAL A 788 15.36 21.83 -10.43
C VAL A 788 14.76 21.87 -11.83
N VAL A 789 14.19 23.02 -12.20
CA VAL A 789 13.50 23.20 -13.48
C VAL A 789 14.08 24.42 -14.19
N PRO A 790 15.19 24.28 -14.95
CA PRO A 790 15.82 25.40 -15.64
C PRO A 790 14.91 25.97 -16.75
N ASP A 791 15.28 27.11 -17.32
CA ASP A 791 14.58 27.70 -18.46
C ASP A 791 14.89 26.91 -19.74
N GLU A 792 14.12 25.84 -19.95
CA GLU A 792 14.30 24.87 -21.05
C GLU A 792 13.60 25.25 -22.37
N PHE A 793 12.69 26.23 -22.30
CA PHE A 793 11.79 26.64 -23.36
C PHE A 793 11.73 28.17 -23.47
N ASP A 794 11.44 28.68 -24.66
CA ASP A 794 11.11 30.09 -24.83
C ASP A 794 9.76 30.39 -24.18
N GLY A 795 9.65 31.52 -23.48
CA GLY A 795 8.48 31.89 -22.69
C GLY A 795 8.72 31.68 -21.19
N GLN A 796 7.70 31.95 -20.37
CA GLN A 796 7.79 31.87 -18.90
C GLN A 796 6.84 30.83 -18.30
N GLY A 797 6.14 30.05 -19.14
CA GLY A 797 5.18 29.05 -18.70
C GLY A 797 3.90 29.64 -18.08
N THR A 798 3.65 30.93 -18.26
CA THR A 798 2.44 31.62 -17.77
C THR A 798 1.39 31.69 -18.87
N ALA A 799 0.13 31.98 -18.51
CA ALA A 799 -0.93 32.14 -19.52
C ALA A 799 -0.60 33.25 -20.54
N ALA A 800 0.03 34.35 -20.10
CA ALA A 800 0.42 35.47 -20.96
C ALA A 800 1.71 35.21 -21.76
N SER A 801 2.56 34.31 -21.28
CA SER A 801 3.84 33.94 -21.91
C SER A 801 4.04 32.42 -21.76
N PRO A 802 3.30 31.60 -22.55
CA PRO A 802 3.39 30.15 -22.45
C PRO A 802 4.76 29.66 -22.95
N TYR A 803 5.19 28.49 -22.48
CA TYR A 803 6.35 27.82 -23.04
C TYR A 803 6.07 27.36 -24.47
N LEU A 804 6.93 27.78 -25.40
CA LEU A 804 6.77 27.47 -26.82
C LEU A 804 7.39 26.11 -27.15
N ILE A 805 6.57 25.21 -27.69
CA ILE A 805 6.97 23.89 -28.18
C ILE A 805 7.17 23.99 -29.69
N LYS A 806 8.41 23.81 -30.14
CA LYS A 806 8.82 24.01 -31.54
C LYS A 806 9.26 22.72 -32.21
N THR A 807 9.75 21.77 -31.45
CA THR A 807 10.37 20.55 -31.98
C THR A 807 9.95 19.30 -31.21
N LYS A 808 10.24 18.13 -31.78
CA LYS A 808 10.06 16.85 -31.05
C LYS A 808 10.90 16.78 -29.78
N ASP A 809 12.08 17.40 -29.76
CA ASP A 809 12.97 17.36 -28.59
C ASP A 809 12.34 18.13 -27.41
N ASP A 810 11.55 19.16 -27.68
CA ASP A 810 10.78 19.85 -26.64
C ASP A 810 9.71 18.94 -26.01
N ILE A 811 9.04 18.09 -26.80
CA ILE A 811 8.15 17.04 -26.27
C ILE A 811 8.93 16.04 -25.41
N LEU A 812 10.15 15.67 -25.81
CA LEU A 812 11.00 14.77 -25.02
C LEU A 812 11.50 15.40 -23.71
N LYS A 813 11.68 16.73 -23.64
CA LYS A 813 11.96 17.44 -22.38
C LYS A 813 10.77 17.37 -21.42
N ILE A 814 9.54 17.61 -21.92
CA ILE A 814 8.31 17.43 -21.12
C ILE A 814 8.24 15.98 -20.63
N LYS A 815 8.51 15.01 -21.51
CA LYS A 815 8.55 13.59 -21.15
C LYS A 815 9.54 13.31 -20.02
N ASN A 816 10.78 13.83 -20.09
CA ASN A 816 11.76 13.65 -19.02
C ASN A 816 11.24 14.22 -17.68
N ALA A 817 10.72 15.44 -17.70
CA ALA A 817 10.20 16.09 -16.50
C ALA A 817 9.04 15.31 -15.86
N VAL A 818 8.04 14.89 -16.65
CA VAL A 818 6.87 14.18 -16.12
C VAL A 818 7.20 12.72 -15.76
N ASP A 819 7.82 11.98 -16.68
CA ASP A 819 7.98 10.52 -16.53
C ASP A 819 9.22 10.11 -15.73
N VAL A 820 10.27 10.94 -15.72
CA VAL A 820 11.52 10.61 -15.00
C VAL A 820 11.62 11.41 -13.72
N GLN A 821 11.32 12.70 -13.78
CA GLN A 821 11.46 13.60 -12.63
C GLN A 821 10.19 13.75 -11.80
N LEU A 822 9.05 13.20 -12.22
CA LEU A 822 7.76 13.34 -11.54
C LEU A 822 7.39 14.81 -11.29
N TYR A 823 7.68 15.67 -12.27
CA TYR A 823 7.26 17.07 -12.27
C TYR A 823 6.03 17.23 -13.17
N ASP A 824 4.90 17.53 -12.56
CA ASP A 824 3.58 17.44 -13.20
C ASP A 824 3.17 18.69 -14.00
N TYR A 825 3.92 19.81 -13.88
CA TYR A 825 3.60 21.09 -14.52
C TYR A 825 2.24 21.70 -14.12
N THR A 826 1.72 21.41 -12.92
CA THR A 826 0.48 22.04 -12.44
C THR A 826 0.57 23.57 -12.53
N GLY A 827 -0.40 24.18 -13.22
CA GLY A 827 -0.48 25.64 -13.40
C GLY A 827 0.45 26.24 -14.47
N VAL A 828 1.15 25.41 -15.25
CA VAL A 828 2.06 25.84 -16.31
C VAL A 828 1.38 25.74 -17.69
N TYR A 829 1.66 26.71 -18.56
CA TYR A 829 1.08 26.84 -19.89
C TYR A 829 2.12 26.57 -20.98
N PHE A 830 1.73 25.73 -21.94
CA PHE A 830 2.49 25.36 -23.13
C PHE A 830 1.69 25.69 -24.37
N LYS A 831 2.40 26.08 -25.43
CA LYS A 831 1.80 26.40 -26.72
C LYS A 831 2.67 25.84 -27.86
N LEU A 832 2.08 25.11 -28.81
CA LEU A 832 2.79 24.75 -30.04
C LEU A 832 3.01 26.01 -30.87
N ALA A 833 4.24 26.22 -31.32
CA ALA A 833 4.59 27.36 -32.18
C ALA A 833 4.54 27.01 -33.69
N ASN A 834 4.52 25.71 -34.00
CA ASN A 834 4.44 25.15 -35.33
C ASN A 834 4.02 23.68 -35.26
N ASP A 835 3.76 23.06 -36.42
CA ASP A 835 3.57 21.61 -36.51
C ASP A 835 4.83 20.88 -36.03
N ILE A 836 4.66 19.79 -35.27
CA ILE A 836 5.74 19.02 -34.67
C ILE A 836 5.93 17.72 -35.46
N ASP A 837 7.03 17.63 -36.19
CA ASP A 837 7.43 16.41 -36.90
C ASP A 837 8.16 15.44 -35.94
N MET A 838 7.55 14.28 -35.70
CA MET A 838 8.10 13.23 -34.83
C MET A 838 9.14 12.35 -35.54
N GLY A 839 9.41 12.58 -36.83
CA GLY A 839 10.49 11.97 -37.59
C GLY A 839 10.35 10.46 -37.82
N GLY A 840 9.12 9.92 -37.81
CA GLY A 840 8.88 8.49 -38.00
C GLY A 840 9.24 7.62 -36.80
N LYS A 841 9.37 8.21 -35.60
CA LYS A 841 9.82 7.54 -34.38
C LYS A 841 8.86 6.42 -33.95
N THR A 842 9.38 5.19 -33.82
CA THR A 842 8.62 3.98 -33.47
C THR A 842 8.66 3.61 -31.99
N ASP A 843 9.62 4.14 -31.24
CA ASP A 843 9.87 3.89 -29.82
C ASP A 843 9.25 4.97 -28.89
N PHE A 844 8.51 5.93 -29.44
CA PHE A 844 7.73 6.89 -28.66
C PHE A 844 6.27 6.46 -28.58
N PHE A 845 5.89 5.87 -27.44
CA PHE A 845 4.52 5.42 -27.18
C PHE A 845 3.61 6.50 -26.58
N GLY A 846 4.20 7.62 -26.18
CA GLY A 846 3.57 8.68 -25.40
C GLY A 846 4.43 9.12 -24.22
N PHE A 847 4.00 10.19 -23.56
CA PHE A 847 4.51 10.61 -22.24
C PHE A 847 3.39 10.64 -21.21
N SER A 848 3.73 10.92 -19.95
CA SER A 848 2.80 10.95 -18.82
C SER A 848 2.29 9.54 -18.48
N VAL A 849 3.20 8.67 -17.99
CA VAL A 849 2.98 7.21 -17.89
C VAL A 849 2.62 6.69 -16.48
N HIS A 850 2.68 7.52 -15.44
CA HIS A 850 2.59 7.10 -14.03
C HIS A 850 1.18 7.16 -13.43
N GLY A 851 0.14 7.13 -14.28
CA GLY A 851 -1.26 7.29 -13.86
C GLY A 851 -1.67 8.75 -13.65
N VAL A 852 -2.98 8.99 -13.53
CA VAL A 852 -3.60 10.33 -13.46
C VAL A 852 -3.04 11.24 -12.36
N ASP A 853 -2.65 10.70 -11.20
CA ASP A 853 -2.17 11.52 -10.08
C ASP A 853 -0.77 12.09 -10.33
N TYR A 854 0.07 11.38 -11.09
CA TYR A 854 1.43 11.81 -11.44
C TYR A 854 1.54 12.26 -12.90
N ALA A 855 0.39 12.43 -13.55
CA ALA A 855 0.31 12.78 -14.96
C ALA A 855 0.61 14.26 -15.20
N PHE A 856 0.86 14.61 -16.46
CA PHE A 856 0.94 15.98 -16.92
C PHE A 856 -0.34 16.74 -16.56
N ASN A 857 -0.18 17.83 -15.82
CA ASN A 857 -1.23 18.63 -15.22
C ASN A 857 -1.19 20.11 -15.68
N GLY A 858 -0.41 20.39 -16.73
CA GLY A 858 -0.34 21.70 -17.38
C GLY A 858 -1.45 21.93 -18.41
N THR A 859 -1.47 23.14 -18.97
CA THR A 859 -2.25 23.48 -20.16
C THR A 859 -1.39 23.34 -21.40
N LEU A 860 -1.77 22.49 -22.36
CA LEU A 860 -1.12 22.37 -23.67
C LEU A 860 -2.07 22.87 -24.75
N ASP A 861 -1.77 24.03 -25.33
CA ASP A 861 -2.48 24.61 -26.47
C ASP A 861 -1.75 24.25 -27.78
N GLY A 862 -2.39 23.46 -28.63
CA GLY A 862 -1.91 23.13 -29.95
C GLY A 862 -1.96 24.30 -30.93
N ASP A 863 -2.73 25.36 -30.64
CA ASP A 863 -2.94 26.53 -31.53
C ASP A 863 -3.36 26.17 -32.97
N GLY A 864 -3.96 24.99 -33.18
CA GLY A 864 -4.30 24.45 -34.49
C GLY A 864 -3.15 23.74 -35.21
N HIS A 865 -1.96 23.65 -34.61
CA HIS A 865 -0.84 22.89 -35.14
C HIS A 865 -1.00 21.38 -34.96
N ALA A 866 -0.27 20.65 -35.80
CA ALA A 866 -0.36 19.19 -35.86
C ALA A 866 0.88 18.47 -35.35
N ILE A 867 0.69 17.34 -34.70
CA ILE A 867 1.71 16.29 -34.58
C ILE A 867 1.74 15.49 -35.89
N LYS A 868 2.91 15.37 -36.51
CA LYS A 868 3.14 14.75 -37.82
C LYS A 868 4.12 13.58 -37.75
N ASN A 869 4.01 12.67 -38.71
CA ASN A 869 4.93 11.54 -38.92
C ASN A 869 5.19 10.71 -37.65
N TRP A 870 4.22 10.59 -36.76
CA TRP A 870 4.33 9.76 -35.57
C TRP A 870 3.80 8.36 -35.87
N LYS A 871 4.69 7.36 -35.88
CA LYS A 871 4.37 5.98 -36.24
C LYS A 871 4.74 5.07 -35.10
N VAL A 872 3.75 4.58 -34.36
CA VAL A 872 3.97 3.73 -33.19
C VAL A 872 3.33 2.36 -33.39
N ASN A 873 4.08 1.31 -33.04
CA ASN A 873 3.55 -0.04 -32.91
C ASN A 873 4.02 -0.64 -31.58
N ARG A 874 3.10 -0.83 -30.63
CA ARG A 874 3.34 -1.48 -29.33
C ARG A 874 2.58 -2.81 -29.20
N SER A 875 2.19 -3.41 -30.31
CA SER A 875 1.45 -4.67 -30.36
C SER A 875 2.39 -5.88 -30.37
N PHE A 876 3.60 -5.70 -30.92
CA PHE A 876 4.57 -6.76 -31.13
C PHE A 876 5.84 -6.56 -30.28
N ALA A 877 6.37 -7.67 -29.77
CA ALA A 877 7.70 -7.75 -29.18
C ALA A 877 8.76 -7.81 -30.29
N ALA A 878 10.04 -7.68 -29.90
CA ALA A 878 11.16 -7.64 -30.84
C ALA A 878 11.35 -8.94 -31.65
N ASP A 879 10.82 -10.06 -31.17
CA ASP A 879 10.85 -11.36 -31.84
C ASP A 879 9.73 -11.54 -32.88
N GLY A 880 8.89 -10.51 -33.08
CA GLY A 880 7.72 -10.56 -33.95
C GLY A 880 6.52 -11.27 -33.34
N GLY A 881 6.67 -11.83 -32.13
CA GLY A 881 5.56 -12.27 -31.29
C GLY A 881 4.81 -11.06 -30.72
N TYR A 882 3.70 -11.31 -30.05
CA TYR A 882 2.94 -10.25 -29.42
C TYR A 882 3.46 -9.92 -28.03
N VAL A 883 3.24 -8.68 -27.56
CA VAL A 883 3.63 -8.29 -26.19
C VAL A 883 2.78 -9.04 -25.15
N ASN A 884 3.42 -9.55 -24.09
CA ASN A 884 2.74 -10.32 -23.04
C ASN A 884 1.68 -9.50 -22.28
N ASP A 885 1.85 -8.18 -22.18
CA ASP A 885 1.01 -7.29 -21.41
C ASP A 885 0.07 -6.45 -22.30
N MET A 886 -0.57 -7.06 -23.31
CA MET A 886 -1.44 -6.35 -24.24
C MET A 886 -2.51 -5.46 -23.57
N GLU A 887 -2.96 -5.81 -22.37
CA GLU A 887 -3.97 -5.06 -21.61
C GLU A 887 -3.49 -3.68 -21.16
N SER A 888 -2.18 -3.53 -20.90
CA SER A 888 -1.56 -2.28 -20.44
C SER A 888 -0.62 -1.66 -21.48
N ALA A 889 -0.52 -2.27 -22.67
CA ALA A 889 0.21 -1.73 -23.80
C ALA A 889 -0.58 -0.59 -24.46
N MET A 890 -0.55 0.58 -23.82
CA MET A 890 -1.22 1.82 -24.25
C MET A 890 -0.35 2.63 -25.22
N ALA A 891 -1.00 3.39 -26.11
CA ALA A 891 -0.36 4.42 -26.93
C ALA A 891 -1.30 5.61 -27.19
N GLY A 892 -0.76 6.80 -26.99
CA GLY A 892 -1.40 8.11 -27.15
C GLY A 892 -0.33 9.18 -26.99
N LEU A 893 -0.51 10.38 -27.55
CA LEU A 893 0.50 11.44 -27.35
C LEU A 893 0.78 11.61 -25.86
N MET A 894 -0.29 11.58 -25.06
CA MET A 894 -0.26 11.38 -23.62
C MET A 894 -0.88 10.02 -23.25
N ILE A 895 -0.24 9.26 -22.36
CA ILE A 895 -0.85 8.03 -21.84
C ILE A 895 -1.92 8.39 -20.81
N TYR A 896 -1.57 9.21 -19.81
CA TYR A 896 -2.51 9.77 -18.83
C TYR A 896 -2.48 11.30 -18.86
N THR A 897 -3.62 11.95 -18.63
CA THR A 897 -3.68 13.40 -18.34
C THR A 897 -4.12 13.63 -16.89
N GLY A 898 -3.53 14.62 -16.21
CA GLY A 898 -3.85 14.92 -14.81
C GLY A 898 -5.20 15.60 -14.63
N HIS A 899 -5.72 15.59 -13.39
CA HIS A 899 -7.05 16.11 -13.04
C HIS A 899 -7.28 17.60 -13.38
N LYS A 900 -6.20 18.41 -13.41
CA LYS A 900 -6.23 19.86 -13.72
C LYS A 900 -5.68 20.16 -15.12
N SER A 901 -5.35 19.13 -15.91
CA SER A 901 -4.80 19.30 -17.25
C SER A 901 -5.84 19.88 -18.23
N VAL A 902 -5.36 20.66 -19.20
CA VAL A 902 -6.16 21.16 -20.31
C VAL A 902 -5.39 20.97 -21.61
N ILE A 903 -5.84 20.06 -22.46
CA ILE A 903 -5.24 19.82 -23.78
C ILE A 903 -6.20 20.35 -24.82
N LYS A 904 -5.78 21.34 -25.62
CA LYS A 904 -6.69 21.99 -26.56
C LYS A 904 -6.11 22.34 -27.91
N ASN A 905 -6.96 22.49 -28.91
CA ASN A 905 -6.60 22.96 -30.26
C ASN A 905 -5.49 22.14 -30.94
N LEU A 906 -5.39 20.85 -30.63
CA LEU A 906 -4.31 19.99 -31.10
C LEU A 906 -4.78 19.05 -32.21
N ASN A 907 -4.01 18.96 -33.28
CA ASN A 907 -4.30 18.08 -34.41
C ASN A 907 -3.32 16.89 -34.46
N ILE A 908 -3.82 15.70 -34.73
CA ILE A 908 -2.99 14.53 -35.06
C ILE A 908 -3.11 14.27 -36.56
N ALA A 909 -2.03 14.47 -37.30
CA ALA A 909 -2.04 14.50 -38.76
C ALA A 909 -2.26 13.10 -39.38
N ALA A 910 -2.76 13.09 -40.63
CA ALA A 910 -3.09 11.86 -41.36
C ALA A 910 -1.89 10.96 -41.70
N ASP A 911 -0.66 11.49 -41.63
CA ASP A 911 0.58 10.75 -41.83
C ASP A 911 1.04 9.97 -40.58
N CYS A 912 0.34 10.14 -39.44
CA CYS A 912 0.55 9.36 -38.22
C CYS A 912 -0.14 7.99 -38.28
N GLN A 913 0.43 7.02 -37.58
CA GLN A 913 -0.11 5.65 -37.43
C GLN A 913 0.09 5.19 -35.99
N ILE A 914 -1.00 4.89 -35.29
CA ILE A 914 -0.96 4.62 -33.85
C ILE A 914 -1.53 3.23 -33.59
N GLU A 915 -0.66 2.27 -33.30
CA GLU A 915 -1.02 0.88 -33.05
C GLU A 915 -0.46 0.39 -31.72
N ALA A 916 -1.30 -0.21 -30.87
CA ALA A 916 -0.87 -0.83 -29.61
C ALA A 916 -1.87 -1.89 -29.12
N GLY A 917 -1.62 -2.48 -27.95
CA GLY A 917 -2.47 -3.52 -27.35
C GLY A 917 -3.86 -3.02 -27.01
N SER A 918 -3.97 -2.13 -26.01
CA SER A 918 -5.24 -1.62 -25.51
C SER A 918 -5.18 -0.13 -25.15
N TYR A 919 -6.34 0.54 -25.09
CA TYR A 919 -6.47 1.97 -24.78
C TYR A 919 -5.60 2.85 -25.69
N VAL A 920 -5.89 2.80 -26.99
CA VAL A 920 -5.11 3.47 -28.04
C VAL A 920 -5.88 4.68 -28.55
N ALA A 921 -5.23 5.85 -28.58
CA ALA A 921 -5.84 7.07 -29.09
C ALA A 921 -4.85 8.06 -29.70
N GLY A 922 -5.35 9.04 -30.46
CA GLY A 922 -4.53 10.11 -31.01
C GLY A 922 -3.94 11.04 -29.95
N VAL A 923 -4.78 11.53 -29.03
CA VAL A 923 -4.39 12.55 -28.05
C VAL A 923 -4.07 11.92 -26.70
N ALA A 924 -5.03 11.25 -26.07
CA ALA A 924 -4.86 10.69 -24.74
C ALA A 924 -5.42 9.28 -24.63
N SER A 925 -4.63 8.34 -24.11
CA SER A 925 -5.17 7.02 -23.81
C SER A 925 -6.16 7.07 -22.63
N TYR A 926 -5.85 7.85 -21.58
CA TYR A 926 -6.68 8.05 -20.41
C TYR A 926 -6.75 9.53 -20.03
N ASN A 927 -7.94 10.12 -20.03
CA ASN A 927 -8.16 11.52 -19.69
C ASN A 927 -8.66 11.67 -18.24
N GLY A 928 -7.91 12.41 -17.42
CA GLY A 928 -8.34 12.87 -16.10
C GLY A 928 -8.78 14.34 -16.07
N GLY A 929 -8.49 15.12 -17.12
CA GLY A 929 -8.75 16.56 -17.18
C GLY A 929 -9.70 16.97 -18.31
N ARG A 930 -9.34 18.04 -19.05
CA ARG A 930 -10.13 18.57 -20.17
C ARG A 930 -9.41 18.40 -21.50
N ILE A 931 -10.10 17.87 -22.50
CA ILE A 931 -9.61 17.77 -23.89
C ILE A 931 -10.57 18.49 -24.82
N GLU A 932 -10.09 19.53 -25.52
CA GLU A 932 -10.95 20.52 -26.17
C GLU A 932 -10.52 20.86 -27.59
N ASN A 933 -11.44 20.85 -28.55
CA ASN A 933 -11.13 21.27 -29.91
C ASN A 933 -9.94 20.51 -30.54
N CYS A 934 -9.77 19.24 -30.18
CA CYS A 934 -8.71 18.37 -30.70
C CYS A 934 -9.23 17.51 -31.86
N ARG A 935 -8.38 17.25 -32.84
CA ARG A 935 -8.77 16.56 -34.10
C ARG A 935 -7.84 15.40 -34.39
N ASN A 936 -8.42 14.25 -34.76
CA ASN A 936 -7.68 13.10 -35.24
C ASN A 936 -7.94 12.84 -36.73
N TYR A 937 -6.87 12.95 -37.52
CA TYR A 937 -6.84 12.56 -38.93
C TYR A 937 -6.10 11.24 -39.15
N ALA A 938 -5.43 10.70 -38.13
CA ALA A 938 -4.56 9.53 -38.20
C ALA A 938 -5.33 8.21 -38.05
N SER A 939 -4.71 7.11 -38.50
CA SER A 939 -5.20 5.78 -38.18
C SER A 939 -4.84 5.38 -36.75
N VAL A 940 -5.83 4.90 -36.00
CA VAL A 940 -5.69 4.39 -34.63
C VAL A 940 -6.15 2.93 -34.58
N LYS A 941 -5.33 2.06 -33.99
CA LYS A 941 -5.62 0.62 -33.90
C LYS A 941 -5.25 0.06 -32.53
N ALA A 942 -6.23 -0.46 -31.81
CA ALA A 942 -6.01 -1.33 -30.65
C ALA A 942 -6.11 -2.79 -31.11
N VAL A 943 -5.05 -3.58 -31.02
CA VAL A 943 -5.12 -5.00 -31.43
C VAL A 943 -5.92 -5.87 -30.46
N LYS A 944 -6.19 -5.37 -29.24
CA LYS A 944 -7.04 -5.96 -28.22
C LYS A 944 -8.30 -5.12 -27.99
N THR A 945 -8.34 -4.21 -27.01
CA THR A 945 -9.57 -3.47 -26.64
C THR A 945 -9.33 -1.98 -26.40
N GLY A 946 -10.35 -1.14 -26.57
CA GLY A 946 -10.28 0.29 -26.24
C GLY A 946 -9.50 1.09 -27.30
N ALA A 947 -10.15 1.42 -28.41
CA ALA A 947 -9.60 2.34 -29.41
C ALA A 947 -10.46 3.59 -29.53
N ALA A 948 -9.82 4.74 -29.77
CA ALA A 948 -10.52 5.98 -30.06
C ALA A 948 -9.73 6.92 -30.95
N GLY A 949 -10.39 7.80 -31.71
CA GLY A 949 -9.67 8.84 -32.45
C GLY A 949 -8.95 9.82 -31.52
N VAL A 950 -9.61 10.25 -30.43
CA VAL A 950 -9.09 11.31 -29.56
C VAL A 950 -8.77 10.79 -28.16
N VAL A 951 -9.72 10.12 -27.48
CA VAL A 951 -9.56 9.67 -26.10
C VAL A 951 -10.02 8.23 -25.89
N ALA A 952 -9.14 7.30 -25.51
CA ALA A 952 -9.58 5.91 -25.35
C ALA A 952 -10.45 5.71 -24.09
N TYR A 953 -10.12 6.40 -22.99
CA TYR A 953 -10.90 6.38 -21.75
C TYR A 953 -11.04 7.78 -21.16
N ASN A 954 -12.27 8.26 -20.98
CA ASN A 954 -12.59 9.54 -20.34
C ASN A 954 -13.10 9.29 -18.92
N ALA A 955 -12.35 9.69 -17.90
CA ALA A 955 -12.63 9.39 -16.49
C ALA A 955 -13.80 10.21 -15.89
N GLU A 956 -14.24 9.83 -14.70
CA GLU A 956 -15.18 10.63 -13.92
C GLU A 956 -14.61 12.03 -13.64
N GLY A 957 -15.45 13.07 -13.70
CA GLY A 957 -15.04 14.46 -13.53
C GLY A 957 -14.30 15.09 -14.73
N SER A 958 -13.95 14.31 -15.74
CA SER A 958 -13.22 14.77 -16.94
C SER A 958 -14.15 15.11 -18.11
N ALA A 959 -13.66 15.88 -19.08
CA ALA A 959 -14.46 16.35 -20.23
C ALA A 959 -13.72 16.24 -21.58
N VAL A 960 -14.46 15.82 -22.61
CA VAL A 960 -14.04 15.86 -24.02
C VAL A 960 -15.05 16.72 -24.79
N THR A 961 -14.63 17.88 -25.26
CA THR A 961 -15.54 18.86 -25.86
C THR A 961 -15.04 19.34 -27.22
N GLY A 962 -15.93 19.46 -28.21
CA GLY A 962 -15.56 20.04 -29.50
C GLY A 962 -14.53 19.22 -30.27
N CYS A 963 -14.47 17.90 -30.06
CA CYS A 963 -13.44 17.05 -30.68
C CYS A 963 -13.93 16.33 -31.95
N TYR A 964 -13.01 16.07 -32.87
CA TYR A 964 -13.31 15.57 -34.21
C TYR A 964 -12.47 14.35 -34.59
N ASN A 965 -13.08 13.38 -35.29
CA ASN A 965 -12.36 12.27 -35.90
C ASN A 965 -12.76 12.07 -37.36
N VAL A 966 -11.75 11.96 -38.23
CA VAL A 966 -11.89 11.46 -39.61
C VAL A 966 -11.00 10.24 -39.88
N GLY A 967 -10.03 9.98 -39.01
CA GLY A 967 -9.16 8.81 -39.08
C GLY A 967 -9.91 7.49 -38.96
N THR A 968 -9.29 6.42 -39.45
CA THR A 968 -9.78 5.05 -39.24
C THR A 968 -9.42 4.57 -37.83
N VAL A 969 -10.42 4.22 -37.03
CA VAL A 969 -10.28 3.73 -35.65
C VAL A 969 -10.76 2.29 -35.56
N LEU A 970 -9.85 1.37 -35.24
CA LEU A 970 -10.13 -0.06 -35.19
C LEU A 970 -9.76 -0.70 -33.85
N THR A 971 -10.55 -1.67 -33.41
CA THR A 971 -10.24 -2.54 -32.28
C THR A 971 -10.28 -4.02 -32.67
N GLY A 972 -9.50 -4.86 -31.99
CA GLY A 972 -9.42 -6.31 -32.22
C GLY A 972 -10.43 -7.13 -31.42
N GLN A 973 -11.07 -6.51 -30.44
CA GLN A 973 -12.09 -7.09 -29.57
C GLN A 973 -13.18 -6.03 -29.32
N SER A 974 -13.26 -5.50 -28.11
CA SER A 974 -14.36 -4.64 -27.68
C SER A 974 -13.92 -3.18 -27.47
N VAL A 975 -14.92 -2.30 -27.35
CA VAL A 975 -14.82 -0.87 -27.01
C VAL A 975 -14.05 -0.08 -28.05
N VAL A 976 -14.80 0.54 -28.97
CA VAL A 976 -14.23 1.48 -29.93
C VAL A 976 -15.20 2.61 -30.22
N GLY A 977 -14.67 3.84 -30.19
CA GLY A 977 -15.43 5.05 -30.54
C GLY A 977 -14.66 5.89 -31.55
N GLY A 978 -15.35 6.59 -32.45
CA GLY A 978 -14.65 7.51 -33.35
C GLY A 978 -13.92 8.62 -32.59
N VAL A 979 -14.50 9.16 -31.52
CA VAL A 979 -13.88 10.22 -30.70
C VAL A 979 -13.45 9.70 -29.34
N VAL A 980 -14.34 9.00 -28.63
CA VAL A 980 -14.08 8.47 -27.27
C VAL A 980 -14.37 6.98 -27.18
N GLY A 981 -13.43 6.19 -26.64
CA GLY A 981 -13.62 4.75 -26.47
C GLY A 981 -14.65 4.43 -25.37
N ALA A 982 -14.28 4.70 -24.12
CA ALA A 982 -15.16 4.58 -22.95
C ALA A 982 -15.33 5.94 -22.25
N ASN A 983 -16.56 6.29 -21.90
CA ASN A 983 -16.90 7.54 -21.23
C ASN A 983 -17.49 7.33 -19.83
N PHE A 984 -16.87 7.97 -18.83
CA PHE A 984 -17.33 8.11 -17.44
C PHE A 984 -17.49 9.59 -17.04
N GLY A 985 -17.16 10.53 -17.93
CA GLY A 985 -17.29 11.97 -17.72
C GLY A 985 -18.28 12.61 -18.68
N THR A 986 -17.94 13.80 -19.18
CA THR A 986 -18.77 14.53 -20.14
C THR A 986 -18.18 14.47 -21.54
N VAL A 987 -19.00 14.16 -22.53
CA VAL A 987 -18.67 14.35 -23.94
C VAL A 987 -19.70 15.27 -24.59
N ASP A 988 -19.23 16.35 -25.22
CA ASP A 988 -20.10 17.36 -25.82
C ASP A 988 -19.54 17.88 -27.14
N CYS A 989 -20.41 18.24 -28.09
CA CYS A 989 -20.02 18.85 -29.36
C CYS A 989 -18.98 18.03 -30.16
N CYS A 990 -19.10 16.70 -30.18
CA CYS A 990 -18.12 15.83 -30.84
C CYS A 990 -18.66 15.20 -32.13
N GLN A 991 -17.82 15.13 -33.18
CA GLN A 991 -18.22 14.56 -34.48
C GLN A 991 -17.24 13.52 -35.00
N ASN A 992 -17.79 12.44 -35.55
CA ASN A 992 -17.05 11.45 -36.31
C ASN A 992 -17.52 11.38 -37.77
N ASP A 993 -16.57 11.58 -38.68
CA ASP A 993 -16.71 11.43 -40.12
C ASP A 993 -15.87 10.27 -40.68
N GLY A 994 -15.05 9.66 -39.83
CA GLY A 994 -14.14 8.56 -40.16
C GLY A 994 -14.76 7.18 -40.09
N VAL A 995 -13.92 6.17 -40.28
CA VAL A 995 -14.31 4.76 -40.18
C VAL A 995 -14.06 4.25 -38.77
N VAL A 996 -15.07 3.63 -38.16
CA VAL A 996 -14.98 3.06 -36.81
C VAL A 996 -15.38 1.59 -36.84
N GLY A 997 -14.56 0.70 -36.27
CA GLY A 997 -14.97 -0.70 -36.25
C GLY A 997 -14.22 -1.65 -35.33
N ALA A 998 -14.85 -2.78 -35.05
CA ALA A 998 -14.23 -3.95 -34.45
C ALA A 998 -14.02 -5.02 -35.52
N ALA A 999 -12.79 -5.48 -35.68
CA ALA A 999 -12.39 -6.42 -36.72
C ALA A 999 -11.40 -7.46 -36.18
N VAL A 1000 -11.27 -8.59 -36.87
CA VAL A 1000 -10.21 -9.56 -36.57
C VAL A 1000 -8.88 -8.95 -37.03
N LEU A 1001 -8.12 -8.41 -36.07
CA LEU A 1001 -6.82 -7.78 -36.31
C LEU A 1001 -5.63 -8.69 -35.96
N THR A 1002 -5.89 -9.73 -35.18
CA THR A 1002 -4.90 -10.71 -34.72
C THR A 1002 -5.46 -12.11 -34.83
N SER A 1003 -4.59 -13.12 -34.75
CA SER A 1003 -5.02 -14.52 -34.65
C SER A 1003 -5.58 -14.91 -33.28
N PHE A 1004 -5.48 -14.04 -32.26
CA PHE A 1004 -5.95 -14.34 -30.91
C PHE A 1004 -7.47 -14.25 -30.76
N GLU A 1005 -8.09 -13.34 -31.51
CA GLU A 1005 -9.54 -13.15 -31.46
C GLU A 1005 -10.17 -13.51 -32.79
N SER A 1006 -10.65 -14.75 -32.89
CA SER A 1006 -11.42 -15.23 -34.03
C SER A 1006 -12.93 -15.24 -33.76
N ASP A 1007 -13.36 -14.97 -32.53
CA ASP A 1007 -14.78 -14.97 -32.17
C ASP A 1007 -15.43 -13.62 -32.51
N SER A 1008 -16.20 -13.64 -33.62
CA SER A 1008 -16.95 -12.48 -34.09
C SER A 1008 -17.91 -11.87 -33.04
N THR A 1009 -18.30 -12.60 -32.00
CA THR A 1009 -19.18 -12.10 -30.94
C THR A 1009 -18.46 -11.18 -29.95
N LYS A 1010 -17.14 -11.26 -29.85
CA LYS A 1010 -16.29 -10.39 -29.01
C LYS A 1010 -15.85 -9.10 -29.73
N LEU A 1011 -16.19 -8.97 -31.01
CA LEU A 1011 -16.00 -7.75 -31.80
C LEU A 1011 -17.16 -6.78 -31.52
N GLU A 1012 -17.15 -6.13 -30.35
CA GLU A 1012 -18.33 -5.46 -29.80
C GLU A 1012 -18.12 -4.05 -29.22
N ASN A 1013 -19.21 -3.40 -28.84
CA ASN A 1013 -19.25 -2.04 -28.27
C ASN A 1013 -18.59 -1.01 -29.20
N VAL A 1014 -19.09 -0.98 -30.44
CA VAL A 1014 -18.62 -0.10 -31.51
C VAL A 1014 -19.60 1.06 -31.66
N GLY A 1015 -19.15 2.30 -31.44
CA GLY A 1015 -19.97 3.47 -31.66
C GLY A 1015 -19.28 4.50 -32.54
N GLY A 1016 -20.04 5.20 -33.39
CA GLY A 1016 -19.45 6.20 -34.28
C GLY A 1016 -18.77 7.34 -33.53
N VAL A 1017 -19.29 7.76 -32.38
CA VAL A 1017 -18.63 8.77 -31.53
C VAL A 1017 -18.07 8.12 -30.26
N ILE A 1018 -18.88 7.32 -29.58
CA ILE A 1018 -18.57 6.72 -28.27
C ILE A 1018 -18.69 5.20 -28.32
N GLY A 1019 -17.67 4.45 -27.91
CA GLY A 1019 -17.78 2.99 -27.78
C GLY A 1019 -18.74 2.58 -26.65
N VAL A 1020 -18.43 2.98 -25.42
CA VAL A 1020 -19.23 2.72 -24.21
C VAL A 1020 -19.51 4.01 -23.46
N ASN A 1021 -20.77 4.24 -23.07
CA ASN A 1021 -21.18 5.41 -22.27
C ASN A 1021 -21.70 5.01 -20.88
N ASN A 1022 -21.13 5.60 -19.84
CA ASN A 1022 -21.57 5.50 -18.44
C ASN A 1022 -21.98 6.86 -17.82
N ALA A 1023 -21.95 7.95 -18.59
CA ALA A 1023 -22.20 9.30 -18.07
C ALA A 1023 -22.94 10.18 -19.09
N ILE A 1024 -22.40 11.35 -19.43
CA ILE A 1024 -23.10 12.39 -20.19
C ILE A 1024 -22.56 12.47 -21.62
N VAL A 1025 -23.46 12.44 -22.61
CA VAL A 1025 -23.17 12.70 -24.02
C VAL A 1025 -24.20 13.67 -24.58
N THR A 1026 -23.73 14.79 -25.11
CA THR A 1026 -24.57 15.83 -25.73
C THR A 1026 -24.02 16.30 -27.08
N ASN A 1027 -24.89 16.86 -27.92
CA ASN A 1027 -24.55 17.55 -29.18
C ASN A 1027 -23.52 16.80 -30.03
N SER A 1028 -23.75 15.53 -30.31
CA SER A 1028 -22.74 14.69 -30.95
C SER A 1028 -23.26 14.00 -32.21
N LEU A 1029 -22.41 13.92 -33.23
CA LEU A 1029 -22.75 13.49 -34.57
C LEU A 1029 -21.87 12.35 -35.06
N ASN A 1030 -22.48 11.32 -35.63
CA ASN A 1030 -21.78 10.38 -36.50
C ASN A 1030 -22.28 10.50 -37.95
N GLN A 1031 -21.39 10.88 -38.87
CA GLN A 1031 -21.59 10.72 -40.32
C GLN A 1031 -20.73 9.59 -40.92
N GLY A 1032 -19.76 9.11 -40.14
CA GLY A 1032 -18.84 8.05 -40.52
C GLY A 1032 -19.45 6.65 -40.62
N TYR A 1033 -18.68 5.72 -41.19
CA TYR A 1033 -19.06 4.31 -41.31
C TYR A 1033 -18.72 3.56 -40.01
N VAL A 1034 -19.69 2.81 -39.48
CA VAL A 1034 -19.54 2.06 -38.23
C VAL A 1034 -19.81 0.58 -38.46
N SER A 1035 -18.86 -0.29 -38.10
CA SER A 1035 -19.00 -1.75 -38.27
C SER A 1035 -18.49 -2.59 -37.10
N GLY A 1036 -19.25 -3.62 -36.71
CA GLY A 1036 -18.82 -4.57 -35.69
C GLY A 1036 -19.64 -5.86 -35.70
N GLY A 1037 -19.32 -6.78 -34.80
CA GLY A 1037 -20.00 -8.07 -34.68
C GLY A 1037 -21.23 -8.01 -33.78
N ASN A 1038 -21.13 -7.41 -32.60
CA ASN A 1038 -22.20 -7.42 -31.59
C ASN A 1038 -22.86 -6.04 -31.39
N SER A 1039 -22.76 -5.43 -30.21
CA SER A 1039 -23.32 -4.10 -29.93
C SER A 1039 -22.69 -3.02 -30.82
N VAL A 1040 -23.42 -2.59 -31.85
CA VAL A 1040 -22.96 -1.60 -32.83
C VAL A 1040 -23.98 -0.48 -32.95
N GLY A 1041 -23.56 0.75 -32.64
CA GLY A 1041 -24.40 1.93 -32.61
C GLY A 1041 -23.87 3.06 -33.49
N GLY A 1042 -24.77 3.85 -34.08
CA GLY A 1042 -24.36 4.99 -34.89
C GLY A 1042 -23.61 6.06 -34.12
N VAL A 1043 -24.05 6.42 -32.91
CA VAL A 1043 -23.36 7.39 -32.05
C VAL A 1043 -22.70 6.69 -30.87
N ILE A 1044 -23.43 5.82 -30.16
CA ILE A 1044 -22.98 5.12 -28.96
C ILE A 1044 -23.08 3.60 -29.16
N GLY A 1045 -21.99 2.86 -29.00
CA GLY A 1045 -21.98 1.39 -29.15
C GLY A 1045 -22.75 0.68 -28.04
N TYR A 1046 -22.46 1.02 -26.79
CA TYR A 1046 -23.13 0.51 -25.60
C TYR A 1046 -23.46 1.65 -24.64
N ASN A 1047 -24.75 1.90 -24.42
CA ASN A 1047 -25.24 2.84 -23.43
C ASN A 1047 -25.63 2.11 -22.15
N ASN A 1048 -24.91 2.40 -21.06
CA ASN A 1048 -25.16 1.81 -19.75
C ASN A 1048 -26.31 2.52 -19.02
N TYR A 1049 -26.61 2.09 -17.80
CA TYR A 1049 -27.62 2.71 -16.94
C TYR A 1049 -27.15 4.07 -16.38
N ARG A 1050 -28.07 4.91 -15.89
CA ARG A 1050 -27.80 6.23 -15.26
C ARG A 1050 -27.06 7.22 -16.17
N THR A 1051 -27.33 7.18 -17.47
CA THR A 1051 -26.69 8.04 -18.48
C THR A 1051 -27.57 9.22 -18.88
N THR A 1052 -26.97 10.27 -19.44
CA THR A 1052 -27.69 11.35 -20.12
C THR A 1052 -27.24 11.42 -21.57
N ASN A 1053 -28.18 11.26 -22.50
CA ASN A 1053 -27.96 11.24 -23.94
C ASN A 1053 -28.89 12.24 -24.60
N LYS A 1054 -28.38 13.39 -25.02
CA LYS A 1054 -29.22 14.43 -25.64
C LYS A 1054 -28.64 14.93 -26.94
N GLN A 1055 -29.50 15.33 -27.87
CA GLN A 1055 -29.08 16.10 -29.05
C GLN A 1055 -28.08 15.33 -29.91
N LEU A 1056 -28.32 14.03 -30.10
CA LEU A 1056 -27.46 13.14 -30.86
C LEU A 1056 -28.00 12.96 -32.28
N LEU A 1057 -27.13 12.93 -33.28
CA LEU A 1057 -27.53 12.66 -34.67
C LEU A 1057 -26.65 11.57 -35.30
N SER A 1058 -27.28 10.65 -36.03
CA SER A 1058 -26.61 9.63 -36.84
C SER A 1058 -27.08 9.66 -38.28
N THR A 1059 -26.18 10.04 -39.19
CA THR A 1059 -26.40 10.04 -40.65
C THR A 1059 -25.43 9.12 -41.39
N GLY A 1060 -24.52 8.47 -40.65
CA GLY A 1060 -23.60 7.46 -41.15
C GLY A 1060 -24.23 6.09 -41.34
N VAL A 1061 -23.56 5.22 -42.10
CA VAL A 1061 -23.98 3.83 -42.28
C VAL A 1061 -23.48 3.00 -41.10
N VAL A 1062 -24.43 2.33 -40.43
CA VAL A 1062 -24.17 1.39 -39.32
C VAL A 1062 -24.40 -0.04 -39.79
N TYR A 1063 -23.43 -0.92 -39.55
CA TYR A 1063 -23.43 -2.29 -40.02
C TYR A 1063 -23.02 -3.28 -38.91
N SER A 1064 -23.82 -4.34 -38.73
CA SER A 1064 -23.46 -5.47 -37.86
C SER A 1064 -23.32 -6.74 -38.70
N PHE A 1065 -22.22 -7.48 -38.52
CA PHE A 1065 -21.94 -8.71 -39.25
C PHE A 1065 -22.26 -10.00 -38.47
N ALA A 1066 -22.59 -9.94 -37.18
CA ALA A 1066 -22.92 -11.13 -36.39
C ALA A 1066 -24.26 -11.03 -35.65
N ASN A 1067 -24.53 -9.95 -34.92
CA ASN A 1067 -25.74 -9.81 -34.11
C ASN A 1067 -26.58 -8.60 -34.54
N LEU A 1068 -27.69 -8.87 -35.22
CA LEU A 1068 -28.63 -7.83 -35.67
C LEU A 1068 -29.59 -7.34 -34.58
N ASP A 1069 -29.71 -8.05 -33.45
CA ASP A 1069 -30.59 -7.66 -32.33
C ASP A 1069 -29.95 -6.60 -31.44
N LYS A 1070 -28.61 -6.48 -31.48
CA LYS A 1070 -27.86 -5.42 -30.80
C LYS A 1070 -27.35 -4.33 -31.75
N LEU A 1071 -27.88 -4.30 -32.97
CA LEU A 1071 -27.67 -3.22 -33.93
C LEU A 1071 -28.68 -2.09 -33.65
N GLY A 1072 -28.21 -0.86 -33.57
CA GLY A 1072 -29.11 0.29 -33.60
C GLY A 1072 -28.49 1.52 -34.23
N THR A 1073 -29.34 2.36 -34.80
CA THR A 1073 -28.89 3.45 -35.66
C THR A 1073 -28.36 4.65 -34.85
N VAL A 1074 -28.66 4.72 -33.55
CA VAL A 1074 -28.06 5.68 -32.60
C VAL A 1074 -27.28 4.95 -31.50
N PHE A 1075 -27.92 3.98 -30.86
CA PHE A 1075 -27.35 3.15 -29.79
C PHE A 1075 -27.20 1.71 -30.28
N GLY A 1076 -26.10 1.01 -30.01
CA GLY A 1076 -26.04 -0.42 -30.27
C GLY A 1076 -26.84 -1.19 -29.22
N SER A 1077 -26.25 -1.33 -28.04
CA SER A 1077 -26.96 -1.71 -26.82
C SER A 1077 -27.44 -0.50 -26.03
N TYR A 1078 -28.66 -0.53 -25.53
CA TYR A 1078 -29.30 0.55 -24.79
C TYR A 1078 -29.94 0.03 -23.50
N ASN A 1079 -29.46 0.54 -22.37
CA ASN A 1079 -30.10 0.38 -21.07
C ASN A 1079 -30.89 1.64 -20.70
N ALA A 1080 -32.20 1.47 -20.47
CA ALA A 1080 -33.11 2.56 -20.14
C ALA A 1080 -33.12 2.94 -18.64
N SER A 1081 -32.56 2.11 -17.76
CA SER A 1081 -32.65 2.30 -16.31
C SER A 1081 -31.96 3.60 -15.87
N ASN A 1082 -32.75 4.53 -15.33
CA ASN A 1082 -32.31 5.88 -14.91
C ASN A 1082 -31.59 6.67 -16.01
N THR A 1083 -31.86 6.36 -17.28
CA THR A 1083 -31.27 7.04 -18.43
C THR A 1083 -32.17 8.16 -18.91
N VAL A 1084 -31.61 9.35 -19.15
CA VAL A 1084 -32.31 10.47 -19.78
C VAL A 1084 -31.93 10.54 -21.25
N THR A 1085 -32.87 10.24 -22.14
CA THR A 1085 -32.68 10.35 -23.59
C THR A 1085 -33.65 11.38 -24.17
N ALA A 1086 -33.15 12.36 -24.91
CA ALA A 1086 -33.99 13.41 -25.51
C ALA A 1086 -33.40 13.99 -26.81
N ASP A 1087 -34.27 14.43 -27.71
CA ASP A 1087 -33.91 15.16 -28.93
C ASP A 1087 -32.81 14.48 -29.75
N CYS A 1088 -32.87 13.15 -29.87
CA CYS A 1088 -31.92 12.37 -30.66
C CYS A 1088 -32.55 11.97 -32.01
N TYR A 1089 -31.74 11.87 -33.06
CA TYR A 1089 -32.20 11.71 -34.44
C TYR A 1089 -31.35 10.71 -35.24
N TYR A 1090 -31.98 10.06 -36.22
CA TYR A 1090 -31.25 9.29 -37.23
C TYR A 1090 -31.98 9.26 -38.58
N ASP A 1091 -31.22 8.99 -39.65
CA ASP A 1091 -31.77 8.79 -40.99
C ASP A 1091 -32.43 7.41 -41.13
N SER A 1092 -33.75 7.42 -41.24
CA SER A 1092 -34.59 6.23 -41.38
C SER A 1092 -34.39 5.46 -42.69
N GLN A 1093 -33.88 6.11 -43.74
CA GLN A 1093 -33.66 5.48 -45.06
C GLN A 1093 -32.27 4.85 -45.17
N LEU A 1094 -31.37 5.17 -44.22
CA LEU A 1094 -30.07 4.52 -44.03
C LEU A 1094 -30.10 3.46 -42.92
N ALA A 1095 -31.09 3.52 -42.04
CA ALA A 1095 -31.23 2.61 -40.91
C ALA A 1095 -31.55 1.17 -41.32
N GLY A 1096 -30.81 0.20 -40.77
CA GLY A 1096 -31.12 -1.24 -40.93
C GLY A 1096 -32.07 -1.77 -39.87
N LYS A 1097 -32.14 -1.08 -38.73
CA LYS A 1097 -32.98 -1.37 -37.56
C LYS A 1097 -33.34 -0.05 -36.86
N ASN A 1098 -34.09 -0.11 -35.76
CA ASN A 1098 -34.48 1.08 -35.01
C ASN A 1098 -33.31 1.69 -34.20
N ALA A 1099 -33.62 2.52 -33.20
CA ALA A 1099 -32.67 3.39 -32.51
C ALA A 1099 -31.67 2.64 -31.61
N GLY A 1100 -32.10 1.59 -30.90
CA GLY A 1100 -31.25 0.81 -30.00
C GLY A 1100 -31.81 -0.57 -29.69
N ASN A 1101 -30.95 -1.59 -29.59
CA ASN A 1101 -31.33 -3.02 -29.51
C ASN A 1101 -32.31 -3.44 -30.61
N ALA A 1102 -32.16 -2.91 -31.82
CA ALA A 1102 -33.14 -3.04 -32.90
C ALA A 1102 -34.57 -2.56 -32.60
N LEU A 1103 -34.80 -1.87 -31.47
CA LEU A 1103 -36.07 -1.37 -30.97
C LEU A 1103 -36.14 0.17 -30.99
N ALA A 1104 -37.37 0.69 -30.91
CA ALA A 1104 -37.59 2.11 -30.69
C ALA A 1104 -37.10 2.51 -29.29
N VAL A 1105 -36.61 3.74 -29.16
CA VAL A 1105 -36.13 4.31 -27.90
C VAL A 1105 -36.81 5.65 -27.70
N ASP A 1106 -37.39 5.86 -26.53
CA ASP A 1106 -38.03 7.13 -26.18
C ASP A 1106 -37.01 8.27 -26.21
N GLY A 1107 -37.43 9.41 -26.76
CA GLY A 1107 -36.53 10.55 -27.00
C GLY A 1107 -35.69 10.46 -28.28
N VAL A 1108 -35.82 9.38 -29.07
CA VAL A 1108 -35.15 9.23 -30.38
C VAL A 1108 -36.16 9.25 -31.53
N SER A 1109 -36.03 10.19 -32.45
CA SER A 1109 -36.86 10.34 -33.64
C SER A 1109 -36.15 9.81 -34.89
N LYS A 1110 -36.91 9.13 -35.76
CA LYS A 1110 -36.43 8.70 -37.08
C LYS A 1110 -37.00 9.63 -38.15
N LEU A 1111 -36.14 10.13 -39.03
CA LEU A 1111 -36.52 11.07 -40.08
C LEU A 1111 -36.07 10.55 -41.46
N PRO A 1112 -36.84 10.77 -42.54
CA PRO A 1112 -36.35 10.46 -43.88
C PRO A 1112 -35.22 11.41 -44.28
N THR A 1113 -34.39 11.00 -45.23
CA THR A 1113 -33.26 11.81 -45.73
C THR A 1113 -33.73 13.20 -46.16
N ALA A 1114 -34.86 13.30 -46.87
CA ALA A 1114 -35.45 14.57 -47.31
C ALA A 1114 -35.73 15.56 -46.17
N SER A 1115 -36.13 15.07 -44.98
CA SER A 1115 -36.36 15.92 -43.81
C SER A 1115 -35.05 16.38 -43.17
N LEU A 1116 -34.03 15.51 -43.15
CA LEU A 1116 -32.72 15.86 -42.58
C LEU A 1116 -31.96 16.87 -43.47
N VAL A 1117 -32.19 16.85 -44.78
CA VAL A 1117 -31.53 17.76 -45.74
C VAL A 1117 -32.39 18.96 -46.16
N SER A 1118 -33.50 19.22 -45.47
CA SER A 1118 -34.41 20.34 -45.80
C SER A 1118 -33.76 21.72 -45.60
N GLY A 1119 -32.76 21.80 -44.70
CA GLY A 1119 -32.17 23.04 -44.20
C GLY A 1119 -32.90 23.63 -42.99
N GLU A 1120 -33.96 22.97 -42.50
CA GLU A 1120 -34.68 23.38 -41.29
C GLU A 1120 -34.02 22.82 -40.02
N ALA A 1121 -33.98 23.62 -38.96
CA ALA A 1121 -33.42 23.20 -37.69
C ALA A 1121 -34.27 22.10 -37.04
N LEU A 1122 -33.61 21.07 -36.49
CA LEU A 1122 -34.28 20.01 -35.75
C LEU A 1122 -34.52 20.44 -34.31
N LYS A 1123 -35.67 20.02 -33.75
CA LYS A 1123 -36.00 20.31 -32.34
C LYS A 1123 -34.87 19.84 -31.41
N GLY A 1124 -34.43 20.72 -30.52
CA GLY A 1124 -33.36 20.44 -29.55
C GLY A 1124 -31.94 20.53 -30.10
N LEU A 1125 -31.72 20.45 -31.42
CA LEU A 1125 -30.41 20.66 -32.06
C LEU A 1125 -30.33 22.11 -32.55
N ASP A 1126 -29.99 23.01 -31.62
CA ASP A 1126 -30.03 24.44 -31.85
C ASP A 1126 -29.04 24.92 -32.92
N ALA A 1127 -29.44 25.94 -33.69
CA ALA A 1127 -28.65 26.52 -34.76
C ALA A 1127 -27.38 27.24 -34.26
N GLU A 1128 -27.19 27.46 -32.96
CA GLU A 1128 -25.94 27.93 -32.35
C GLU A 1128 -24.82 26.90 -32.53
N GLN A 1129 -25.09 25.63 -32.25
CA GLN A 1129 -24.12 24.53 -32.28
C GLN A 1129 -24.15 23.71 -33.58
N TRP A 1130 -25.29 23.70 -34.27
CA TRP A 1130 -25.50 22.93 -35.50
C TRP A 1130 -25.56 23.83 -36.73
N ASP A 1131 -25.01 23.35 -37.84
CA ASP A 1131 -25.04 24.01 -39.13
C ASP A 1131 -26.00 23.30 -40.09
N TYR A 1132 -26.97 24.06 -40.61
CA TYR A 1132 -28.03 23.58 -41.50
C TYR A 1132 -27.91 24.26 -42.87
N VAL A 1133 -27.72 23.45 -43.91
CA VAL A 1133 -27.64 23.92 -45.29
C VAL A 1133 -28.64 23.11 -46.11
N LYS A 1134 -29.53 23.80 -46.83
CA LYS A 1134 -30.51 23.14 -47.70
C LYS A 1134 -29.82 22.24 -48.72
N GLY A 1135 -30.27 20.99 -48.82
CA GLY A 1135 -29.68 19.97 -49.68
C GLY A 1135 -28.42 19.30 -49.08
N GLN A 1136 -28.19 19.42 -47.77
CA GLN A 1136 -27.08 18.77 -47.07
C GLN A 1136 -27.53 18.30 -45.68
N TYR A 1137 -26.93 17.22 -45.18
CA TYR A 1137 -27.16 16.81 -43.79
C TYR A 1137 -26.67 17.88 -42.79
N PRO A 1138 -27.28 17.94 -41.58
CA PRO A 1138 -26.77 18.77 -40.50
C PRO A 1138 -25.40 18.27 -40.04
N VAL A 1139 -24.52 19.21 -39.71
CA VAL A 1139 -23.22 18.95 -39.08
C VAL A 1139 -23.06 19.84 -37.87
N LEU A 1140 -22.11 19.54 -36.98
CA LEU A 1140 -21.75 20.49 -35.95
C LEU A 1140 -21.03 21.67 -36.59
N LYS A 1141 -21.41 22.89 -36.20
CA LYS A 1141 -20.90 24.12 -36.78
C LYS A 1141 -19.38 24.24 -36.64
N ALA A 1142 -18.82 23.73 -35.54
CA ALA A 1142 -17.37 23.68 -35.29
C ALA A 1142 -16.58 22.91 -36.38
N PHE A 1143 -17.22 22.00 -37.11
CA PHE A 1143 -16.59 21.16 -38.12
C PHE A 1143 -17.19 21.37 -39.52
N ALA A 1144 -18.05 22.37 -39.70
CA ALA A 1144 -18.72 22.60 -40.98
C ALA A 1144 -17.73 22.89 -42.11
N SER A 1145 -16.55 23.41 -41.84
CA SER A 1145 -15.49 23.65 -42.83
C SER A 1145 -14.57 22.45 -43.07
N GLU A 1146 -14.66 21.37 -42.29
CA GLU A 1146 -13.81 20.19 -42.47
C GLU A 1146 -14.12 19.51 -43.82
N PRO A 1147 -13.11 19.17 -44.64
CA PRO A 1147 -13.36 18.60 -45.96
C PRO A 1147 -14.18 17.30 -45.94
N ALA A 1148 -13.97 16.45 -44.92
CA ALA A 1148 -14.72 15.21 -44.77
C ALA A 1148 -16.16 15.46 -44.29
N ALA A 1149 -16.41 16.49 -43.48
CA ALA A 1149 -17.77 16.88 -43.09
C ALA A 1149 -18.55 17.39 -44.32
N GLN A 1150 -17.92 18.23 -45.15
CA GLN A 1150 -18.49 18.70 -46.42
C GLN A 1150 -18.78 17.54 -47.38
N PHE A 1151 -17.84 16.62 -47.53
CA PHE A 1151 -18.01 15.41 -48.33
C PHE A 1151 -19.15 14.53 -47.79
N ASN A 1152 -19.18 14.22 -46.50
CA ASN A 1152 -20.19 13.33 -45.94
C ASN A 1152 -21.59 13.96 -45.94
N ARG A 1153 -21.72 15.25 -45.66
CA ARG A 1153 -23.04 15.89 -45.59
C ARG A 1153 -23.69 16.14 -46.96
N GLY A 1154 -22.91 16.30 -48.01
CA GLY A 1154 -23.40 16.69 -49.34
C GLY A 1154 -23.59 15.55 -50.34
N ASN A 1155 -23.22 14.31 -49.99
CA ASN A 1155 -23.30 13.17 -50.89
C ASN A 1155 -24.19 12.07 -50.28
N TYR A 1156 -25.35 11.84 -50.89
CA TYR A 1156 -26.39 10.96 -50.34
C TYR A 1156 -27.40 10.51 -51.42
N ILE A 1157 -28.34 9.63 -51.03
CA ILE A 1157 -29.42 9.17 -51.90
C ILE A 1157 -30.75 9.71 -51.36
N LEU A 1158 -31.50 10.43 -52.17
CA LEU A 1158 -32.91 10.72 -51.94
C LEU A 1158 -33.73 9.54 -52.44
N PHE A 1159 -34.03 8.61 -51.53
CA PHE A 1159 -34.89 7.47 -51.85
C PHE A 1159 -36.33 7.92 -52.08
N ALA A 1160 -36.98 7.31 -53.05
CA ALA A 1160 -38.37 7.60 -53.40
C ALA A 1160 -39.31 7.48 -52.18
N SER A 1161 -40.22 8.44 -52.04
CA SER A 1161 -41.18 8.50 -50.93
C SER A 1161 -42.65 8.52 -51.37
N GLU A 1162 -42.94 8.53 -52.67
CA GLU A 1162 -44.32 8.51 -53.18
C GLU A 1162 -44.92 7.09 -53.09
N GLY A 1163 -46.03 6.94 -52.36
CA GLY A 1163 -46.74 5.67 -52.18
C GLY A 1163 -46.13 4.71 -51.14
N LYS A 1164 -44.83 4.43 -51.22
CA LYS A 1164 -44.05 3.67 -50.22
C LYS A 1164 -42.68 4.32 -50.06
N THR A 1165 -42.24 4.53 -48.82
CA THR A 1165 -40.90 5.07 -48.53
C THR A 1165 -39.83 4.00 -48.74
N ASP A 1166 -39.01 4.18 -49.76
CA ASP A 1166 -37.84 3.34 -50.02
C ASP A 1166 -36.72 3.64 -49.02
N SER A 1167 -35.83 2.67 -48.87
CA SER A 1167 -34.61 2.75 -48.07
C SER A 1167 -33.51 1.95 -48.76
N ARG A 1168 -32.28 2.05 -48.28
CA ARG A 1168 -31.17 1.22 -48.80
C ARG A 1168 -31.42 -0.29 -48.64
N PHE A 1169 -32.39 -0.69 -47.82
CA PHE A 1169 -32.80 -2.09 -47.58
C PHE A 1169 -34.02 -2.54 -48.39
N SER A 1170 -34.63 -1.65 -49.17
CA SER A 1170 -35.79 -1.97 -49.99
C SER A 1170 -35.91 -0.96 -51.13
N VAL A 1171 -34.93 -0.90 -52.02
CA VAL A 1171 -34.97 -0.03 -53.20
C VAL A 1171 -35.88 -0.67 -54.26
N ARG A 1172 -36.93 0.04 -54.64
CA ARG A 1172 -37.95 -0.42 -55.61
C ARG A 1172 -38.20 0.58 -56.72
N TYR A 1173 -38.01 1.86 -56.43
CA TYR A 1173 -38.26 2.95 -57.35
C TYR A 1173 -36.98 3.72 -57.66
N ALA A 1174 -37.00 4.43 -58.78
CA ALA A 1174 -35.93 5.33 -59.16
C ALA A 1174 -35.68 6.35 -58.02
N SER A 1175 -34.45 6.45 -57.57
CA SER A 1175 -34.03 7.32 -56.48
C SER A 1175 -32.97 8.30 -56.97
N GLU A 1176 -32.93 9.50 -56.43
CA GLU A 1176 -31.96 10.52 -56.83
C GLU A 1176 -30.67 10.37 -56.03
N VAL A 1177 -29.54 10.33 -56.73
CA VAL A 1177 -28.19 10.37 -56.18
C VAL A 1177 -27.75 11.84 -56.16
N VAL A 1178 -27.75 12.42 -54.96
CA VAL A 1178 -27.28 13.79 -54.75
C VAL A 1178 -25.77 13.75 -54.55
N VAL A 1179 -25.05 14.51 -55.38
CA VAL A 1179 -23.59 14.54 -55.42
C VAL A 1179 -23.09 15.98 -55.48
N GLN A 1180 -22.07 16.29 -54.68
CA GLN A 1180 -21.39 17.58 -54.73
C GLN A 1180 -20.42 17.68 -55.91
N LYS A 1181 -20.12 18.91 -56.33
CA LYS A 1181 -19.17 19.19 -57.40
C LYS A 1181 -17.79 18.57 -57.07
N GLY A 1182 -17.24 17.80 -58.02
CA GLY A 1182 -15.93 17.16 -57.88
C GLY A 1182 -15.95 15.78 -57.20
N VAL A 1183 -17.13 15.28 -56.81
CA VAL A 1183 -17.31 13.91 -56.29
C VAL A 1183 -17.78 12.99 -57.42
N THR A 1184 -17.17 11.81 -57.51
CA THR A 1184 -17.62 10.75 -58.42
C THR A 1184 -18.40 9.68 -57.65
N PHE A 1185 -19.34 9.01 -58.32
CA PHE A 1185 -20.05 7.87 -57.74
C PHE A 1185 -20.18 6.72 -58.72
N ALA A 1186 -20.12 5.49 -58.21
CA ALA A 1186 -20.25 4.28 -59.01
C ALA A 1186 -20.89 3.14 -58.22
N LEU A 1187 -21.56 2.24 -58.94
CA LEU A 1187 -22.00 0.96 -58.42
C LEU A 1187 -20.87 -0.06 -58.54
N LYS A 1188 -20.76 -0.96 -57.56
CA LYS A 1188 -19.72 -1.99 -57.53
C LYS A 1188 -19.96 -3.07 -58.59
N ASN A 1189 -21.20 -3.54 -58.73
CA ASN A 1189 -21.54 -4.65 -59.63
C ASN A 1189 -22.29 -4.18 -60.89
N ALA A 1190 -23.15 -3.17 -60.77
CA ALA A 1190 -23.90 -2.53 -61.86
C ALA A 1190 -24.72 -3.49 -62.74
N LYS A 1191 -25.21 -4.61 -62.17
CA LYS A 1191 -25.99 -5.64 -62.89
C LYS A 1191 -27.45 -5.23 -63.06
N ASN A 1192 -28.21 -5.25 -61.97
CA ASN A 1192 -29.64 -4.91 -61.95
C ASN A 1192 -29.89 -3.54 -61.33
N PHE A 1193 -29.01 -3.09 -60.44
CA PHE A 1193 -28.89 -1.67 -60.12
C PHE A 1193 -28.14 -0.97 -61.26
N THR A 1194 -28.68 0.13 -61.77
CA THR A 1194 -28.08 0.90 -62.86
C THR A 1194 -28.13 2.40 -62.55
N LEU A 1195 -27.22 3.16 -63.15
CA LEU A 1195 -27.16 4.62 -63.02
C LEU A 1195 -27.45 5.27 -64.36
N SER A 1196 -28.43 6.17 -64.39
CA SER A 1196 -28.75 7.02 -65.54
C SER A 1196 -28.57 8.48 -65.13
N GLY A 1197 -27.39 9.05 -65.38
CA GLY A 1197 -27.02 10.35 -64.80
C GLY A 1197 -26.96 10.27 -63.27
N THR A 1198 -27.72 11.13 -62.58
CA THR A 1198 -27.88 11.13 -61.11
C THR A 1198 -29.05 10.28 -60.64
N THR A 1199 -29.67 9.46 -61.49
CA THR A 1199 -30.77 8.58 -61.09
C THR A 1199 -30.28 7.16 -60.85
N LEU A 1200 -30.49 6.64 -59.64
CA LEU A 1200 -30.32 5.24 -59.27
C LEU A 1200 -31.59 4.46 -59.64
N ASN A 1201 -31.47 3.55 -60.60
CA ASN A 1201 -32.55 2.70 -61.08
C ASN A 1201 -32.35 1.24 -60.63
N ILE A 1202 -33.45 0.51 -60.51
CA ILE A 1202 -33.47 -0.94 -60.30
C ILE A 1202 -34.29 -1.56 -61.43
N ALA A 1203 -33.69 -2.49 -62.18
CA ALA A 1203 -34.39 -3.23 -63.22
C ALA A 1203 -35.49 -4.13 -62.61
N ALA A 1204 -36.37 -4.68 -63.45
CA ALA A 1204 -37.28 -5.73 -62.99
C ALA A 1204 -36.45 -6.96 -62.57
N ILE A 1205 -36.53 -7.32 -61.28
CA ILE A 1205 -35.77 -8.44 -60.70
C ILE A 1205 -36.72 -9.59 -60.34
N THR A 1206 -36.25 -10.83 -60.49
CA THR A 1206 -36.94 -12.07 -60.08
C THR A 1206 -36.35 -12.68 -58.82
N GLU A 1207 -35.17 -12.22 -58.40
CA GLU A 1207 -34.46 -12.63 -57.20
C GLU A 1207 -33.97 -11.40 -56.42
N VAL A 1208 -33.55 -11.62 -55.17
CA VAL A 1208 -32.98 -10.54 -54.34
C VAL A 1208 -31.66 -10.07 -54.96
N GLU A 1209 -31.51 -8.75 -55.08
CA GLU A 1209 -30.32 -8.13 -55.66
C GLU A 1209 -29.59 -7.24 -54.65
N ARG A 1210 -28.25 -7.23 -54.74
CA ARG A 1210 -27.35 -6.46 -53.87
C ARG A 1210 -26.29 -5.73 -54.69
N ASP A 1211 -26.05 -4.48 -54.32
CA ASP A 1211 -24.94 -3.70 -54.86
C ASP A 1211 -24.41 -2.74 -53.78
N THR A 1212 -23.39 -1.95 -54.08
CA THR A 1212 -22.89 -0.89 -53.22
C THR A 1212 -22.62 0.35 -54.05
N LEU A 1213 -23.35 1.43 -53.76
CA LEU A 1213 -23.05 2.74 -54.32
C LEU A 1213 -21.91 3.37 -53.53
N THR A 1214 -20.83 3.72 -54.21
CA THR A 1214 -19.64 4.33 -53.60
C THR A 1214 -19.47 5.73 -54.14
N PHE A 1215 -19.40 6.72 -53.25
CA PHE A 1215 -18.95 8.08 -53.54
C PHE A 1215 -17.46 8.21 -53.22
N THR A 1216 -16.71 8.92 -54.06
CA THR A 1216 -15.27 9.09 -53.92
C THR A 1216 -14.84 10.51 -54.28
N SER A 1217 -13.98 11.10 -53.45
CA SER A 1217 -13.27 12.36 -53.73
C SER A 1217 -11.93 12.36 -53.00
N GLY A 1218 -10.82 12.31 -53.76
CA GLY A 1218 -9.48 12.15 -53.18
C GLY A 1218 -9.39 10.91 -52.29
N ASN A 1219 -9.06 11.10 -51.02
CA ASN A 1219 -8.94 10.03 -50.01
C ASN A 1219 -10.27 9.73 -49.28
N TYR A 1220 -11.34 10.46 -49.57
CA TYR A 1220 -12.64 10.27 -48.91
C TYR A 1220 -13.50 9.30 -49.69
N THR A 1221 -14.10 8.36 -48.97
CA THR A 1221 -15.00 7.35 -49.53
C THR A 1221 -16.24 7.23 -48.65
N LYS A 1222 -17.42 7.20 -49.27
CA LYS A 1222 -18.69 6.95 -48.59
C LYS A 1222 -19.46 5.86 -49.34
N GLN A 1223 -19.88 4.83 -48.62
CA GLN A 1223 -20.50 3.65 -49.21
C GLN A 1223 -21.92 3.45 -48.70
N TYR A 1224 -22.82 3.14 -49.62
CA TYR A 1224 -24.20 2.76 -49.36
C TYR A 1224 -24.45 1.36 -49.89
N PRO A 1225 -24.46 0.33 -49.03
CA PRO A 1225 -24.91 -1.00 -49.40
C PRO A 1225 -26.39 -0.95 -49.75
N LEU A 1226 -26.74 -1.41 -50.95
CA LEU A 1226 -28.09 -1.39 -51.52
C LEU A 1226 -28.67 -2.80 -51.58
N PHE A 1227 -29.97 -2.89 -51.31
CA PHE A 1227 -30.74 -4.12 -51.40
C PHE A 1227 -32.08 -3.85 -52.07
N ALA A 1228 -32.44 -4.70 -53.03
CA ALA A 1228 -33.75 -4.73 -53.66
C ALA A 1228 -34.32 -6.15 -53.58
N ALA A 1229 -35.64 -6.24 -53.35
CA ALA A 1229 -36.38 -7.51 -53.38
C ALA A 1229 -37.40 -7.48 -54.52
N PRO A 1230 -37.63 -8.62 -55.20
CA PRO A 1230 -38.61 -8.71 -56.28
C PRO A 1230 -40.02 -8.43 -55.76
N LYS A 1231 -40.94 -8.08 -56.66
CA LYS A 1231 -42.36 -8.04 -56.32
C LYS A 1231 -42.79 -9.44 -55.87
N MET A 1232 -43.37 -9.52 -54.67
CA MET A 1232 -43.80 -10.81 -54.12
C MET A 1232 -45.02 -11.38 -54.86
N LEU A 1233 -45.93 -10.53 -55.33
CA LEU A 1233 -47.10 -10.91 -56.10
C LEU A 1233 -47.30 -9.98 -57.31
N PRO A 1234 -48.02 -10.43 -58.37
CA PRO A 1234 -48.28 -9.61 -59.56
C PRO A 1234 -49.16 -8.39 -59.29
N ASN A 1235 -50.02 -8.47 -58.26
CA ASN A 1235 -51.01 -7.45 -57.93
C ASN A 1235 -50.84 -6.95 -56.48
N GLY A 1236 -50.73 -5.63 -56.32
CA GLY A 1236 -50.45 -4.96 -55.05
C GLY A 1236 -49.01 -4.44 -54.95
N GLU A 1237 -48.69 -3.67 -53.91
CA GLU A 1237 -47.34 -3.17 -53.62
C GLU A 1237 -46.87 -3.51 -52.18
N GLY A 1238 -47.74 -4.17 -51.42
CA GLY A 1238 -47.47 -4.52 -50.02
C GLY A 1238 -47.51 -3.33 -49.07
N THR A 1239 -48.22 -2.27 -49.43
CA THR A 1239 -48.49 -1.14 -48.54
C THR A 1239 -49.89 -1.26 -47.94
N LYS A 1240 -50.17 -0.51 -46.87
CA LYS A 1240 -51.52 -0.45 -46.28
C LYS A 1240 -52.58 0.02 -47.29
N ALA A 1241 -52.21 0.93 -48.19
CA ALA A 1241 -53.09 1.48 -49.23
C ALA A 1241 -53.20 0.60 -50.47
N ASN A 1242 -52.21 -0.25 -50.74
CA ASN A 1242 -52.19 -1.18 -51.88
C ASN A 1242 -51.57 -2.53 -51.45
N PRO A 1243 -52.29 -3.33 -50.65
CA PRO A 1243 -51.77 -4.59 -50.12
C PRO A 1243 -51.56 -5.62 -51.21
N TRP A 1244 -50.67 -6.58 -50.96
CA TRP A 1244 -50.48 -7.74 -51.84
C TRP A 1244 -51.78 -8.54 -51.96
N ARG A 1245 -52.24 -8.79 -53.20
CA ARG A 1245 -53.47 -9.55 -53.48
C ARG A 1245 -53.13 -10.98 -53.85
N ILE A 1246 -53.45 -11.92 -52.97
CA ILE A 1246 -53.35 -13.36 -53.24
C ILE A 1246 -54.58 -13.74 -54.09
N ALA A 1247 -54.37 -13.95 -55.39
CA ALA A 1247 -55.45 -14.21 -56.35
C ALA A 1247 -55.81 -15.71 -56.48
N SER A 1248 -54.94 -16.62 -56.04
CA SER A 1248 -55.17 -18.07 -56.02
C SER A 1248 -54.20 -18.78 -55.07
N VAL A 1249 -54.56 -19.98 -54.60
CA VAL A 1249 -53.64 -20.90 -53.92
C VAL A 1249 -52.76 -21.54 -54.99
N ALA A 1250 -51.52 -21.06 -55.14
CA ALA A 1250 -50.51 -21.64 -56.03
C ALA A 1250 -49.21 -21.79 -55.26
#